data_AF-R6DL98-F1
#
_entry.id   AF-R6DL98-F1
#
_cell.length_a   1.000
_cell.length_b   1.000
_cell.length_c   1.000
_cell.angle_alpha   90.00
_cell.angle_beta   90.00
_cell.angle_gamma   90.00
#
_symmetry.space_group_name_H-M   'P 1'
#
loop_
_entity.id
_entity.type
_entity.pdbx_description
1 polymer ?
#
loop_
_entity_poly.entity_id
_entity_poly.type
_entity_poly.pdbx_seq_one_letter_code
_entity_poly.pdbx_strand_id
1 'polypeptide(L)'
;MFRLPGIFRTVALYSVPKVHFRDLVATPDLDAAYTDGSLTINADIRNLDKKAAKNYKVYYSLYANKLYSDENTLVDGVLSPVIEKIEPNETGRIQTVFNVKAPNKWSAEFPYRYTLVAELKDKKNKTIETVSTIVGFRKVEIKDTPASADEFGLAGRYYYINGKTVKLKGVNRHESNPAVGHAITREMMEKEIMLMKRANINHVRNSHYPDDPYWYFLCNKYGIYLEDEANIESHEYYYGAASLSHPVEWKNAHVARVMEMVHANVNNPSIVIWSLGNEAGPGKNFVAAYDALKKFDLSRPVQYERNNDIVDMGSNQYPSIGWVRGAVKGKYDIKYPFHISEYAHSMGNACGNLVDYWDAMESTNFFCGGAIWDWVDQSMYNYDPKTGTRYLAYGGDFGDTPNDGQFVMNGIVFGDLEPKPQYYEVKKVYQNIDVKAVNLEKGMFEVFNKYYFKNLADDYQLVWSLYEDGKSVQTSQPMDINVAPRQRMQVTLPYNQTLKKDAEYFVKVQFVLKDKMPWAAKDFVMAEEQIQVKAATDRPSISEVAVGSEELKSLVDPKTRNVQITGTGFEVNFDSQTGSIYNLTYGGEKVITDGNGPKLDALRAFTNNDNWFYQPWFEHGLHNLVHTVKEVTVVGKDNTVMVSYTVESQAPNGARIKGGTSSGKNSIEELTDRKFDNNDFKFTTNQIWTVYQDGSIELQASITSNRSSLVLPRLGYMVKMPQQYADFTYYGRGPIDNYADRKTGQFIEQYTNTVAGEFVNFPKPQDMGNHEDVRWCALTNQAGKGAIFIATDRLSASALQYSALDLILASHPYQLPKAGDTYLHLDCAVTGLGGNSCGQGGPLVHDRVLADQHNMGFIIRPANKADLTAIANVAPAGEIPLSIIRDRAGRVELKSAKKDAVILYSLNGEKKANRYTTPVPMRDGGTIKAWYEHDPRVNATMTFEKIESIRTEVVYASSQESGDGDASNLTDNDPNTIWHTMYSVTVAKYPHWVDLDAGEVKEIKGFTYLPRQNGNNGNIKDYSIQVSMDGKEWGTPVKKGTFANNSKEKRVLFDKPVKARYIRFTALSSQNGQDFASGAELTILAN
;
A
#
# COMPACT_ATOMS: atom_id res chain seq x y z
N MET A 1 10.66 17.28 6.53
CA MET A 1 10.46 17.46 7.99
C MET A 1 10.20 18.91 8.37
N PHE A 2 9.58 19.15 9.55
CA PHE A 2 9.44 20.48 10.15
C PHE A 2 10.82 21.12 10.44
N ARG A 3 10.94 22.44 10.25
CA ARG A 3 12.18 23.20 10.50
C ARG A 3 12.11 23.88 11.86
N LEU A 4 12.61 23.23 12.91
CA LEU A 4 12.52 23.72 14.30
C LEU A 4 13.89 24.12 14.85
N PRO A 5 14.03 25.31 15.48
CA PRO A 5 15.26 25.70 16.19
C PRO A 5 15.22 25.24 17.66
N GLY A 6 16.37 25.32 18.33
CA GLY A 6 16.46 25.23 19.79
C GLY A 6 17.40 24.15 20.31
N ILE A 7 17.57 24.12 21.63
CA ILE A 7 18.28 23.04 22.33
C ILE A 7 17.24 21.95 22.62
N PHE A 8 17.11 20.98 21.71
CA PHE A 8 16.10 19.93 21.78
C PHE A 8 16.62 18.58 22.32
N ARG A 9 17.90 18.51 22.69
CA ARG A 9 18.53 17.35 23.35
C ARG A 9 19.21 17.75 24.66
N THR A 10 19.61 16.74 25.43
CA THR A 10 20.21 16.89 26.75
C THR A 10 21.48 17.74 26.73
N VAL A 11 21.61 18.66 27.70
CA VAL A 11 22.85 19.39 28.02
C VAL A 11 23.34 18.92 29.38
N ALA A 12 24.61 18.51 29.47
CA ALA A 12 25.21 17.99 30.70
C ALA A 12 26.69 18.41 30.86
N LEU A 13 27.18 18.37 32.11
CA LEU A 13 28.60 18.53 32.45
C LEU A 13 29.10 17.22 33.06
N TYR A 14 30.32 16.83 32.69
CA TYR A 14 31.05 15.72 33.31
C TYR A 14 32.50 16.15 33.59
N SER A 15 33.16 15.47 34.53
CA SER A 15 34.54 15.76 34.92
C SER A 15 35.39 14.51 34.77
N VAL A 16 36.59 14.66 34.22
CA VAL A 16 37.58 13.60 34.05
C VAL A 16 38.88 13.94 34.77
N PRO A 17 39.66 12.95 35.22
CA PRO A 17 41.01 13.19 35.74
C PRO A 17 41.94 13.78 34.67
N LYS A 18 43.11 14.29 35.09
CA LYS A 18 44.08 14.85 34.14
C LYS A 18 44.67 13.81 33.18
N VAL A 19 44.81 12.56 33.63
CA VAL A 19 45.09 11.41 32.76
C VAL A 19 43.79 10.60 32.66
N HIS A 20 43.22 10.45 31.47
CA HIS A 20 41.89 9.86 31.28
C HIS A 20 41.77 9.11 29.96
N PHE A 21 40.73 8.28 29.84
CA PHE A 21 40.24 7.73 28.59
C PHE A 21 39.68 8.86 27.73
N ARG A 22 40.28 9.05 26.55
CA ARG A 22 39.75 9.93 25.51
C ARG A 22 38.76 9.21 24.62
N ASP A 23 39.05 7.95 24.29
CA ASP A 23 38.22 7.11 23.43
C ASP A 23 38.39 5.63 23.79
N LEU A 24 37.34 4.84 23.58
CA LEU A 24 37.29 3.40 23.81
C LEU A 24 36.45 2.74 22.71
N VAL A 25 37.12 2.03 21.80
CA VAL A 25 36.49 1.31 20.69
C VAL A 25 36.59 -0.18 20.93
N ALA A 26 35.46 -0.88 20.92
CA ALA A 26 35.34 -2.31 21.15
C ALA A 26 34.72 -2.98 19.92
N THR A 27 35.55 -3.66 19.12
CA THR A 27 35.16 -4.29 17.86
C THR A 27 35.03 -5.80 18.04
N PRO A 28 33.80 -6.35 18.13
CA PRO A 28 33.59 -7.79 18.17
C PRO A 28 33.78 -8.41 16.78
N ASP A 29 34.28 -9.64 16.75
CA ASP A 29 34.30 -10.48 15.57
C ASP A 29 33.94 -11.94 15.94
N LEU A 30 33.63 -12.74 14.93
CA LEU A 30 33.38 -14.16 15.03
C LEU A 30 34.29 -14.94 14.09
N ASP A 31 34.67 -16.15 14.50
CA ASP A 31 35.42 -17.08 13.65
C ASP A 31 34.62 -17.49 12.39
N ALA A 32 35.27 -18.19 11.46
CA ALA A 32 34.64 -18.62 10.21
C ALA A 32 33.45 -19.58 10.41
N ALA A 33 33.37 -20.25 11.57
CA ALA A 33 32.27 -21.13 11.94
C ALA A 33 31.17 -20.39 12.73
N TYR A 34 31.33 -19.09 12.97
CA TYR A 34 30.47 -18.26 13.82
C TYR A 34 30.24 -18.84 15.23
N THR A 35 31.23 -19.54 15.77
CA THR A 35 31.15 -20.25 17.05
C THR A 35 31.87 -19.49 18.15
N ASP A 36 33.19 -19.31 18.03
CA ASP A 36 33.96 -18.51 18.98
C ASP A 36 34.02 -17.04 18.56
N GLY A 37 34.19 -16.15 19.53
CA GLY A 37 34.29 -14.72 19.29
C GLY A 37 35.59 -14.11 19.79
N SER A 38 35.96 -12.99 19.20
CA SER A 38 37.03 -12.12 19.69
C SER A 38 36.51 -10.70 19.86
N LEU A 39 37.08 -9.95 20.79
CA LEU A 39 36.77 -8.55 21.04
C LEU A 39 38.08 -7.76 21.03
N THR A 40 38.31 -7.01 19.96
CA THR A 40 39.46 -6.11 19.85
C THR A 40 39.10 -4.79 20.51
N ILE A 41 39.85 -4.42 21.55
CA ILE A 41 39.64 -3.20 22.33
C ILE A 41 40.79 -2.25 22.03
N ASN A 42 40.47 -1.07 21.51
CA ASN A 42 41.40 0.03 21.32
C ASN A 42 41.04 1.15 22.29
N ALA A 43 42.00 1.59 23.10
CA ALA A 43 41.82 2.69 24.04
C ALA A 43 42.86 3.79 23.80
N ASP A 44 42.37 5.03 23.70
CA ASP A 44 43.19 6.23 23.63
C ASP A 44 43.22 6.89 25.02
N ILE A 45 44.40 6.97 25.64
CA ILE A 45 44.59 7.57 26.97
C ILE A 45 45.25 8.93 26.80
N ARG A 46 44.60 10.00 27.23
CA ARG A 46 45.09 11.37 27.10
C ARG A 46 45.71 11.86 28.40
N ASN A 47 46.85 12.53 28.29
CA ASN A 47 47.50 13.19 29.42
C ASN A 47 47.40 14.72 29.30
N LEU A 48 46.58 15.35 30.15
CA LEU A 48 46.47 16.80 30.30
C LEU A 48 47.17 17.31 31.59
N ASP A 49 47.97 16.47 32.24
CA ASP A 49 48.83 16.88 33.34
C ASP A 49 50.11 17.56 32.81
N LYS A 50 50.76 18.36 33.66
CA LYS A 50 52.06 18.99 33.36
C LYS A 50 53.22 17.99 33.42
N LYS A 51 52.98 16.77 33.91
CA LYS A 51 53.99 15.71 34.09
C LYS A 51 53.67 14.53 33.18
N ALA A 52 54.71 13.81 32.75
CA ALA A 52 54.53 12.56 32.04
C ALA A 52 53.81 11.52 32.91
N ALA A 53 52.76 10.91 32.38
CA ALA A 53 52.08 9.77 32.98
C ALA A 53 52.93 8.53 32.76
N LYS A 54 53.38 7.85 33.83
CA LYS A 54 54.27 6.67 33.73
C LYS A 54 53.65 5.45 34.40
N ASN A 55 53.83 4.29 33.79
CA ASN A 55 53.42 2.98 34.31
C ASN A 55 51.92 2.89 34.65
N TYR A 56 51.07 3.51 33.82
CA TYR A 56 49.63 3.35 33.92
C TYR A 56 49.19 2.01 33.35
N LYS A 57 48.07 1.47 33.81
CA LYS A 57 47.52 0.19 33.36
C LYS A 57 46.06 0.35 33.03
N VAL A 58 45.58 -0.41 32.05
CA VAL A 58 44.14 -0.55 31.79
C VAL A 58 43.71 -1.95 32.20
N TYR A 59 42.67 -2.04 33.02
CA TYR A 59 42.04 -3.30 33.40
C TYR A 59 40.68 -3.40 32.71
N TYR A 60 40.43 -4.51 32.01
CA TYR A 60 39.19 -4.72 31.31
C TYR A 60 38.40 -5.86 31.96
N SER A 61 37.12 -5.62 32.25
CA SER A 61 36.16 -6.62 32.71
C SER A 61 34.99 -6.67 31.75
N LEU A 62 34.56 -7.88 31.37
CA LEU A 62 33.42 -8.08 30.49
C LEU A 62 32.29 -8.70 31.29
N TYR A 63 31.07 -8.18 31.18
CA TYR A 63 29.91 -8.70 31.88
C TYR A 63 28.85 -9.12 30.87
N ALA A 64 28.40 -10.37 30.91
CA ALA A 64 27.31 -10.86 30.07
C ALA A 64 25.97 -10.39 30.63
N ASN A 65 25.20 -9.62 29.85
CA ASN A 65 23.86 -9.17 30.25
C ASN A 65 22.82 -10.27 30.02
N LYS A 66 21.86 -10.39 30.93
CA LYS A 66 20.66 -11.19 30.73
C LYS A 66 19.83 -10.59 29.60
N LEU A 67 19.24 -11.45 28.76
CA LEU A 67 18.44 -11.04 27.61
C LEU A 67 17.33 -10.05 28.01
N TYR A 68 17.20 -8.95 27.27
CA TYR A 68 16.27 -7.83 27.52
C TYR A 68 16.44 -7.09 28.86
N SER A 69 17.50 -7.38 29.62
CA SER A 69 17.79 -6.78 30.93
C SER A 69 19.14 -6.08 30.96
N ASP A 70 19.35 -5.26 31.98
CA ASP A 70 20.65 -4.64 32.31
C ASP A 70 21.39 -5.42 33.40
N GLU A 71 20.72 -6.38 34.07
CA GLU A 71 21.34 -7.38 34.95
C GLU A 71 22.43 -8.14 34.20
N ASN A 72 23.56 -8.38 34.85
CA ASN A 72 24.72 -8.98 34.21
C ASN A 72 25.56 -9.85 35.17
N THR A 73 26.41 -10.68 34.56
CA THR A 73 27.31 -11.60 35.26
C THR A 73 28.73 -11.46 34.70
N LEU A 74 29.74 -11.49 35.56
CA LEU A 74 31.13 -11.32 35.16
C LEU A 74 31.59 -12.51 34.30
N VAL A 75 32.18 -12.20 33.14
CA VAL A 75 32.97 -13.11 32.31
C VAL A 75 34.44 -12.94 32.71
N ASP A 76 35.24 -14.00 32.67
CA ASP A 76 36.66 -13.95 33.05
C ASP A 76 37.40 -12.76 32.42
N GLY A 77 37.99 -11.90 33.26
CA GLY A 77 38.62 -10.64 32.86
C GLY A 77 40.08 -10.78 32.39
N VAL A 78 40.59 -9.78 31.68
CA VAL A 78 41.98 -9.74 31.18
C VAL A 78 42.63 -8.37 31.43
N LEU A 79 43.89 -8.40 31.87
CA LEU A 79 44.75 -7.22 32.02
C LEU A 79 45.34 -6.79 30.68
N SER A 80 45.28 -5.49 30.38
CA SER A 80 46.03 -4.89 29.27
C SER A 80 47.52 -4.76 29.59
N PRO A 81 48.42 -4.68 28.58
CA PRO A 81 49.81 -4.28 28.78
C PRO A 81 49.97 -2.94 29.52
N VAL A 82 51.12 -2.76 30.20
CA VAL A 82 51.48 -1.51 30.92
C VAL A 82 51.79 -0.40 29.92
N ILE A 83 51.24 0.79 30.14
CA ILE A 83 51.63 2.01 29.42
C ILE A 83 52.89 2.57 30.06
N GLU A 84 54.02 2.47 29.38
CA GLU A 84 55.31 2.90 29.93
C GLU A 84 55.33 4.41 30.22
N LYS A 85 54.94 5.24 29.23
CA LYS A 85 54.97 6.70 29.34
C LYS A 85 53.99 7.38 28.36
N ILE A 86 53.31 8.44 28.79
CA ILE A 86 52.59 9.40 27.95
C ILE A 86 53.04 10.80 28.33
N GLU A 87 53.59 11.58 27.40
CA GLU A 87 54.06 12.95 27.70
C GLU A 87 52.89 13.93 27.94
N PRO A 88 53.14 15.09 28.56
CA PRO A 88 52.15 16.16 28.67
C PRO A 88 51.54 16.53 27.31
N ASN A 89 50.20 16.64 27.27
CA ASN A 89 49.39 16.95 26.09
C ASN A 89 49.40 15.89 24.97
N GLU A 90 49.94 14.69 25.21
CA GLU A 90 49.90 13.57 24.26
C GLU A 90 48.76 12.58 24.54
N THR A 91 48.54 11.68 23.59
CA THR A 91 47.59 10.55 23.70
C THR A 91 48.36 9.24 23.45
N GLY A 92 48.38 8.35 24.43
CA GLY A 92 48.89 6.98 24.29
C GLY A 92 47.80 6.06 23.77
N ARG A 93 48.16 5.10 22.91
CA ARG A 93 47.21 4.12 22.35
C ARG A 93 47.53 2.72 22.83
N ILE A 94 46.49 1.95 23.12
CA ILE A 94 46.61 0.58 23.60
C ILE A 94 45.62 -0.29 22.86
N GLN A 95 46.07 -1.44 22.41
CA GLN A 95 45.21 -2.49 21.86
C GLN A 95 45.28 -3.73 22.73
N THR A 96 44.14 -4.37 22.97
CA THR A 96 44.02 -5.66 23.67
C THR A 96 42.97 -6.51 22.97
N VAL A 97 43.17 -7.81 22.88
CA VAL A 97 42.21 -8.75 22.28
C VAL A 97 41.71 -9.71 23.36
N PHE A 98 40.40 -9.75 23.55
CA PHE A 98 39.71 -10.73 24.38
C PHE A 98 39.21 -11.87 23.49
N ASN A 99 39.57 -13.10 23.80
CA ASN A 99 38.97 -14.27 23.16
C ASN A 99 37.87 -14.83 24.06
N VAL A 100 36.66 -14.98 23.53
CA VAL A 100 35.51 -15.49 24.25
C VAL A 100 35.04 -16.77 23.57
N LYS A 101 35.00 -17.87 24.32
CA LYS A 101 34.51 -19.15 23.83
C LYS A 101 32.99 -19.14 23.78
N ALA A 102 32.43 -19.54 22.63
CA ALA A 102 30.99 -19.63 22.41
C ALA A 102 30.16 -18.46 22.99
N PRO A 103 30.46 -17.19 22.67
CA PRO A 103 29.71 -16.06 23.21
C PRO A 103 28.25 -16.13 22.74
N ASN A 104 27.33 -15.72 23.62
CA ASN A 104 25.98 -15.39 23.19
C ASN A 104 26.03 -14.29 22.12
N LYS A 105 25.56 -14.60 20.91
CA LYS A 105 25.62 -13.72 19.75
C LYS A 105 24.47 -12.71 19.75
N TRP A 106 24.75 -11.49 19.34
CA TRP A 106 23.73 -10.44 19.17
C TRP A 106 23.05 -10.58 17.80
N SER A 107 21.73 -10.52 17.78
CA SER A 107 20.87 -10.34 16.60
C SER A 107 19.58 -9.63 17.00
N ALA A 108 18.75 -9.21 16.04
CA ALA A 108 17.43 -8.65 16.35
C ALA A 108 16.47 -9.67 16.98
N GLU A 109 16.70 -10.97 16.76
CA GLU A 109 15.94 -12.06 17.38
C GLU A 109 16.41 -12.35 18.80
N PHE A 110 17.73 -12.32 19.02
CA PHE A 110 18.41 -12.55 20.30
C PHE A 110 19.41 -11.42 20.60
N PRO A 111 18.95 -10.29 21.18
CA PRO A 111 19.82 -9.15 21.45
C PRO A 111 20.68 -9.34 22.71
N TYR A 112 21.51 -10.38 22.74
CA TYR A 112 22.46 -10.59 23.82
C TYR A 112 23.52 -9.49 23.81
N ARG A 113 23.66 -8.81 24.94
CA ARG A 113 24.63 -7.73 25.16
C ARG A 113 25.65 -8.14 26.20
N TYR A 114 26.80 -7.49 26.14
CA TYR A 114 27.81 -7.49 27.17
C TYR A 114 28.14 -6.04 27.54
N THR A 115 28.48 -5.80 28.79
CA THR A 115 29.06 -4.54 29.25
C THR A 115 30.57 -4.70 29.39
N LEU A 116 31.34 -3.99 28.56
CA LEU A 116 32.78 -3.85 28.75
C LEU A 116 33.04 -2.69 29.72
N VAL A 117 33.75 -2.97 30.81
CA VAL A 117 34.20 -1.98 31.79
C VAL A 117 35.72 -1.85 31.70
N ALA A 118 36.21 -0.63 31.49
CA ALA A 118 37.64 -0.32 31.45
C ALA A 118 38.01 0.57 32.64
N GLU A 119 38.97 0.13 33.44
CA GLU A 119 39.53 0.89 34.56
C GLU A 119 40.95 1.37 34.22
N LEU A 120 41.20 2.68 34.31
CA LEU A 120 42.53 3.25 34.23
C LEU A 120 43.15 3.28 35.62
N LYS A 121 44.23 2.54 35.82
CA LYS A 121 44.95 2.43 37.10
C LYS A 121 46.30 3.14 37.02
N ASP A 122 46.63 3.89 38.06
CA ASP A 122 47.92 4.56 38.17
C ASP A 122 49.05 3.57 38.52
N LYS A 123 50.29 4.08 38.61
CA LYS A 123 51.48 3.28 38.98
C LYS A 123 51.40 2.60 40.36
N LYS A 124 50.46 3.00 41.22
CA LYS A 124 50.18 2.40 42.54
C LYS A 124 49.01 1.42 42.49
N ASN A 125 48.52 1.05 41.29
CA ASN A 125 47.34 0.24 41.04
C ASN A 125 46.02 0.84 41.58
N LYS A 126 45.95 2.16 41.80
CA LYS A 126 44.69 2.83 42.16
C LYS A 126 43.90 3.15 40.91
N THR A 127 42.63 2.74 40.84
CA THR A 127 41.70 3.19 39.79
C THR A 127 41.51 4.70 39.89
N ILE A 128 41.78 5.41 38.80
CA ILE A 128 41.60 6.86 38.70
C ILE A 128 40.41 7.23 37.81
N GLU A 129 40.02 6.35 36.89
CA GLU A 129 38.83 6.51 36.05
C GLU A 129 38.28 5.14 35.66
N THR A 130 36.95 5.07 35.53
CA THR A 130 36.24 3.91 35.01
C THR A 130 35.30 4.38 33.91
N VAL A 131 35.36 3.74 32.75
CA VAL A 131 34.42 3.94 31.64
C VAL A 131 33.82 2.61 31.22
N SER A 132 32.67 2.64 30.54
CA SER A 132 32.03 1.42 30.04
C SER A 132 31.37 1.62 28.69
N THR A 133 31.28 0.55 27.92
CA THR A 133 30.51 0.51 26.68
C THR A 133 29.78 -0.82 26.51
N ILE A 134 28.74 -0.83 25.67
CA ILE A 134 28.01 -2.05 25.32
C ILE A 134 28.70 -2.73 24.15
N VAL A 135 28.73 -4.05 24.19
CA VAL A 135 29.26 -4.93 23.13
C VAL A 135 28.19 -5.96 22.80
N GLY A 136 28.05 -6.31 21.52
CA GLY A 136 27.27 -7.47 21.10
C GLY A 136 28.09 -8.27 20.09
N PHE A 137 28.37 -9.53 20.40
CA PHE A 137 29.14 -10.39 19.49
C PHE A 137 28.32 -10.67 18.24
N ARG A 138 28.69 -10.04 17.12
CA ARG A 138 28.08 -10.27 15.81
C ARG A 138 29.09 -10.04 14.70
N LYS A 139 28.82 -10.60 13.52
CA LYS A 139 29.58 -10.35 12.30
C LYS A 139 28.63 -9.96 11.18
N VAL A 140 28.90 -8.83 10.54
CA VAL A 140 28.21 -8.41 9.30
C VAL A 140 29.22 -8.51 8.17
N GLU A 141 28.85 -9.16 7.07
CA GLU A 141 29.74 -9.34 5.93
C GLU A 141 28.96 -9.43 4.62
N ILE A 142 29.63 -9.08 3.51
CA ILE A 142 29.13 -9.30 2.15
C ILE A 142 30.09 -10.23 1.44
N LYS A 143 29.57 -11.35 0.91
CA LYS A 143 30.41 -12.35 0.23
C LYS A 143 29.69 -13.10 -0.88
N ASP A 144 30.49 -13.65 -1.79
CA ASP A 144 30.01 -14.50 -2.88
C ASP A 144 29.57 -15.87 -2.33
N THR A 145 28.45 -16.36 -2.85
CA THR A 145 27.76 -17.58 -2.42
C THR A 145 27.45 -18.43 -3.66
N PRO A 146 27.91 -19.68 -3.72
CA PRO A 146 27.57 -20.57 -4.83
C PRO A 146 26.11 -21.03 -4.73
N ALA A 147 25.48 -21.32 -5.87
CA ALA A 147 24.10 -21.80 -5.96
C ALA A 147 23.80 -23.02 -5.06
N SER A 148 24.79 -23.90 -4.86
CA SER A 148 24.65 -25.07 -4.00
C SER A 148 24.54 -24.77 -2.50
N ALA A 149 24.87 -23.53 -2.08
CA ALA A 149 24.82 -23.07 -0.71
C ALA A 149 23.68 -22.06 -0.46
N ASP A 150 22.85 -21.79 -1.48
CA ASP A 150 21.74 -20.85 -1.44
C ASP A 150 20.39 -21.60 -1.39
N GLU A 151 19.44 -21.09 -0.62
CA GLU A 151 18.13 -21.74 -0.44
C GLU A 151 17.22 -21.65 -1.68
N PHE A 152 17.53 -20.75 -2.62
CA PHE A 152 16.82 -20.60 -3.90
C PHE A 152 17.57 -21.25 -5.06
N GLY A 153 18.73 -21.86 -4.82
CA GLY A 153 19.57 -22.43 -5.86
C GLY A 153 20.21 -21.38 -6.77
N LEU A 154 20.42 -20.16 -6.27
CA LEU A 154 21.00 -19.05 -7.02
C LEU A 154 22.42 -18.74 -6.54
N ALA A 155 23.34 -18.51 -7.48
CA ALA A 155 24.67 -17.97 -7.15
C ALA A 155 24.59 -16.44 -7.08
N GLY A 156 25.29 -15.84 -6.12
CA GLY A 156 25.31 -14.38 -5.99
C GLY A 156 26.16 -13.87 -4.84
N ARG A 157 26.25 -12.55 -4.72
CA ARG A 157 26.93 -11.87 -3.62
C ARG A 157 25.89 -11.36 -2.62
N TYR A 158 25.91 -11.85 -1.38
CA TYR A 158 24.84 -11.63 -0.42
C TYR A 158 25.32 -10.95 0.86
N TYR A 159 24.38 -10.27 1.52
CA TYR A 159 24.55 -9.65 2.84
C TYR A 159 24.25 -10.66 3.94
N TYR A 160 25.13 -10.75 4.94
CA TYR A 160 25.06 -11.73 6.02
C TYR A 160 25.14 -11.06 7.39
N ILE A 161 24.36 -11.58 8.35
CA ILE A 161 24.53 -11.37 9.78
C ILE A 161 24.75 -12.74 10.43
N ASN A 162 25.88 -12.93 11.12
CA ASN A 162 26.23 -14.19 11.80
C ASN A 162 26.11 -15.42 10.89
N GLY A 163 26.50 -15.27 9.61
CA GLY A 163 26.44 -16.33 8.61
C GLY A 163 25.05 -16.64 8.04
N LYS A 164 24.05 -15.78 8.29
CA LYS A 164 22.67 -15.91 7.77
C LYS A 164 22.28 -14.72 6.89
N THR A 165 21.56 -14.97 5.79
CA THR A 165 21.02 -13.97 4.85
C THR A 165 19.72 -13.34 5.39
N VAL A 166 19.84 -12.63 6.52
CA VAL A 166 18.70 -12.04 7.23
C VAL A 166 17.97 -11.00 6.37
N LYS A 167 16.63 -11.01 6.39
CA LYS A 167 15.80 -9.95 5.80
C LYS A 167 15.59 -8.79 6.77
N LEU A 168 15.94 -7.59 6.33
CA LEU A 168 15.70 -6.31 6.98
C LEU A 168 14.26 -5.84 6.68
N LYS A 169 13.39 -6.06 7.66
CA LYS A 169 11.96 -5.71 7.68
C LYS A 169 11.84 -4.33 8.33
N GLY A 170 12.06 -3.29 7.52
CA GLY A 170 12.40 -1.96 8.01
C GLY A 170 11.30 -0.90 7.96
N VAL A 171 11.52 0.16 8.71
CA VAL A 171 10.84 1.47 8.61
C VAL A 171 11.86 2.61 8.73
N ASN A 172 11.63 3.71 8.04
CA ASN A 172 12.33 4.98 8.24
C ASN A 172 11.75 5.68 9.47
N ARG A 173 12.60 6.31 10.28
CA ARG A 173 12.15 6.96 11.53
C ARG A 173 12.72 8.37 11.62
N HIS A 174 11.82 9.34 11.81
CA HIS A 174 12.14 10.69 12.27
C HIS A 174 11.83 10.84 13.77
N GLU A 175 12.64 11.63 14.49
CA GLU A 175 12.34 12.04 15.86
C GLU A 175 11.29 13.16 15.85
N SER A 176 10.01 12.80 16.02
CA SER A 176 8.91 13.76 15.97
C SER A 176 7.77 13.41 16.92
N ASN A 177 7.16 14.44 17.53
CA ASN A 177 5.96 14.31 18.32
C ASN A 177 5.13 15.61 18.27
N PRO A 178 3.78 15.56 18.18
CA PRO A 178 2.94 16.74 18.02
C PRO A 178 3.03 17.79 19.12
N ALA A 179 3.41 17.39 20.34
CA ALA A 179 3.50 18.28 21.48
C ALA A 179 4.89 18.92 21.66
N VAL A 180 5.96 18.23 21.26
CA VAL A 180 7.35 18.62 21.61
C VAL A 180 8.29 18.72 20.40
N GLY A 181 7.81 18.50 19.18
CA GLY A 181 8.63 18.49 17.98
C GLY A 181 9.73 17.41 18.08
N HIS A 182 10.98 17.81 17.88
CA HIS A 182 12.13 16.90 17.91
C HIS A 182 12.62 16.53 19.32
N ALA A 183 12.06 17.12 20.39
CA ALA A 183 12.49 16.87 21.77
C ALA A 183 11.77 15.65 22.39
N ILE A 184 11.80 14.51 21.68
CA ILE A 184 11.12 13.29 22.11
C ILE A 184 11.68 12.74 23.43
N THR A 185 10.81 12.19 24.28
CA THR A 185 11.22 11.66 25.59
C THR A 185 11.65 10.20 25.52
N ARG A 186 12.37 9.73 26.54
CA ARG A 186 12.72 8.30 26.69
C ARG A 186 11.50 7.38 26.71
N GLU A 187 10.43 7.80 27.38
CA GLU A 187 9.18 7.04 27.43
C GLU A 187 8.53 6.92 26.05
N MET A 188 8.59 7.98 25.23
CA MET A 188 8.08 7.95 23.85
C MET A 188 8.90 6.97 23.00
N MET A 189 10.23 7.04 23.06
CA MET A 189 11.10 6.08 22.35
C MET A 189 10.87 4.63 22.79
N GLU A 190 10.62 4.39 24.09
CA GLU A 190 10.25 3.06 24.60
C GLU A 190 8.92 2.58 24.04
N LYS A 191 7.90 3.44 23.98
CA LYS A 191 6.61 3.08 23.35
C LYS A 191 6.78 2.72 21.88
N GLU A 192 7.55 3.53 21.15
CA GLU A 192 7.84 3.30 19.73
C GLU A 192 8.49 1.94 19.48
N ILE A 193 9.58 1.61 20.20
CA ILE A 193 10.26 0.33 19.96
C ILE A 193 9.37 -0.87 20.30
N MET A 194 8.52 -0.77 21.32
CA MET A 194 7.57 -1.85 21.63
C MET A 194 6.51 -2.01 20.55
N LEU A 195 6.00 -0.91 19.98
CA LEU A 195 5.08 -0.97 18.85
C LEU A 195 5.74 -1.58 17.61
N MET A 196 7.02 -1.25 17.33
CA MET A 196 7.76 -1.88 16.24
C MET A 196 7.90 -3.39 16.43
N LYS A 197 8.26 -3.86 17.63
CA LYS A 197 8.37 -5.30 17.92
C LYS A 197 7.03 -6.03 17.74
N ARG A 198 5.90 -5.40 18.11
CA ARG A 198 4.55 -5.95 17.88
C ARG A 198 4.16 -6.04 16.40
N ALA A 199 4.76 -5.21 15.54
CA ALA A 199 4.54 -5.17 14.10
C ALA A 199 5.51 -6.04 13.30
N ASN A 200 6.28 -6.92 13.94
CA ASN A 200 7.32 -7.72 13.29
C ASN A 200 8.43 -6.90 12.60
N ILE A 201 8.57 -5.61 12.92
CA ILE A 201 9.66 -4.76 12.44
C ILE A 201 10.96 -5.18 13.13
N ASN A 202 12.03 -5.39 12.35
CA ASN A 202 13.34 -5.76 12.85
C ASN A 202 14.46 -4.79 12.45
N HIS A 203 14.15 -3.78 11.63
CA HIS A 203 15.11 -2.83 11.10
C HIS A 203 14.56 -1.40 11.16
N VAL A 204 15.43 -0.42 11.44
CA VAL A 204 15.12 1.01 11.34
C VAL A 204 16.26 1.73 10.65
N ARG A 205 15.90 2.65 9.74
CA ARG A 205 16.80 3.66 9.20
C ARG A 205 16.59 4.97 9.96
N ASN A 206 17.66 5.55 10.49
CA ASN A 206 17.62 6.82 11.21
C ASN A 206 17.54 7.99 10.21
N SER A 207 16.33 8.38 9.83
CA SER A 207 16.09 9.34 8.75
C SER A 207 16.11 10.78 9.28
N HIS A 208 16.95 11.70 8.84
CA HIS A 208 18.16 11.55 8.01
C HIS A 208 19.37 12.09 8.76
N TYR A 209 19.53 11.62 10.00
CA TYR A 209 20.51 12.11 10.95
C TYR A 209 20.67 11.13 12.13
N PRO A 210 21.77 11.23 12.90
CA PRO A 210 21.92 10.41 14.09
C PRO A 210 20.91 10.79 15.18
N ASP A 211 20.14 9.80 15.65
CA ASP A 211 19.12 9.93 16.71
C ASP A 211 19.72 10.21 18.11
N ASP A 212 18.87 10.40 19.13
CA ASP A 212 19.30 10.48 20.53
C ASP A 212 20.03 9.19 20.97
N PRO A 213 21.14 9.26 21.74
CA PRO A 213 21.87 8.09 22.23
C PRO A 213 21.00 7.02 22.92
N TYR A 214 19.88 7.42 23.54
CA TYR A 214 18.96 6.47 24.17
C TYR A 214 18.28 5.53 23.16
N TRP A 215 18.04 5.99 21.93
CA TRP A 215 17.47 5.16 20.86
C TRP A 215 18.36 3.96 20.54
N TYR A 216 19.67 4.17 20.35
CA TYR A 216 20.63 3.10 20.11
C TYR A 216 20.68 2.11 21.28
N PHE A 217 20.60 2.60 22.52
CA PHE A 217 20.50 1.74 23.70
C PHE A 217 19.27 0.82 23.63
N LEU A 218 18.10 1.36 23.27
CA LEU A 218 16.87 0.59 23.11
C LEU A 218 16.99 -0.44 21.98
N CYS A 219 17.52 -0.06 20.81
CA CYS A 219 17.73 -0.97 19.68
C CYS A 219 18.71 -2.09 20.03
N ASN A 220 19.79 -1.78 20.76
CA ASN A 220 20.71 -2.77 21.29
C ASN A 220 20.01 -3.72 22.27
N LYS A 221 19.13 -3.21 23.15
CA LYS A 221 18.45 -3.96 24.22
C LYS A 221 17.36 -4.90 23.70
N TYR A 222 16.52 -4.40 22.80
CA TYR A 222 15.31 -5.09 22.35
C TYR A 222 15.45 -5.70 20.95
N GLY A 223 16.58 -5.48 20.29
CA GLY A 223 16.93 -6.13 19.03
C GLY A 223 16.19 -5.49 17.86
N ILE A 224 16.75 -4.39 17.37
CA ILE A 224 16.42 -3.74 16.10
C ILE A 224 17.74 -3.45 15.39
N TYR A 225 17.86 -3.86 14.14
CA TYR A 225 18.98 -3.51 13.27
C TYR A 225 18.87 -2.06 12.83
N LEU A 226 19.96 -1.31 12.91
CA LEU A 226 20.02 0.09 12.50
C LEU A 226 20.83 0.26 11.22
N GLU A 227 20.29 1.07 10.33
CA GLU A 227 21.06 1.88 9.40
C GLU A 227 21.21 3.26 10.04
N ASP A 228 22.42 3.57 10.49
CA ASP A 228 22.72 4.89 11.07
C ASP A 228 23.23 5.83 9.98
N GLU A 229 22.66 7.03 9.90
CA GLU A 229 22.81 7.94 8.77
C GLU A 229 23.38 9.29 9.18
N ALA A 230 24.40 9.76 8.47
CA ALA A 230 25.00 11.04 8.75
C ALA A 230 24.02 12.18 8.41
N ASN A 231 24.02 13.24 9.23
CA ASN A 231 23.19 14.42 9.03
C ASN A 231 23.68 15.26 7.84
N ILE A 232 23.50 14.76 6.62
CA ILE A 232 23.90 15.40 5.37
C ILE A 232 22.76 15.23 4.37
N GLU A 233 22.03 16.32 4.15
CA GLU A 233 20.99 16.42 3.14
C GLU A 233 21.04 17.82 2.53
N SER A 234 21.10 17.91 1.21
CA SER A 234 21.17 19.17 0.48
C SER A 234 20.26 19.17 -0.75
N HIS A 235 19.05 18.61 -0.58
CA HIS A 235 18.10 18.29 -1.66
C HIS A 235 17.84 19.50 -2.58
N GLU A 236 17.68 20.71 -2.03
CA GLU A 236 17.42 21.96 -2.77
C GLU A 236 18.44 22.23 -3.91
N TYR A 237 19.68 21.77 -3.77
CA TYR A 237 20.74 21.96 -4.77
C TYR A 237 20.73 20.90 -5.88
N TYR A 238 19.80 19.94 -5.82
CA TYR A 238 19.71 18.76 -6.68
C TYR A 238 21.07 18.04 -6.78
N TYR A 239 21.26 17.25 -7.84
CA TYR A 239 22.34 16.27 -7.93
C TYR A 239 23.35 16.56 -9.06
N GLY A 240 23.17 17.65 -9.80
CA GLY A 240 24.05 18.08 -10.88
C GLY A 240 25.24 18.91 -10.37
N ALA A 241 25.84 19.70 -11.26
CA ALA A 241 27.05 20.49 -10.95
C ALA A 241 26.90 21.45 -9.76
N ALA A 242 25.68 21.89 -9.43
CA ALA A 242 25.39 22.77 -8.30
C ALA A 242 25.33 22.04 -6.94
N SER A 243 25.28 20.70 -6.94
CA SER A 243 25.23 19.90 -5.72
C SER A 243 26.44 20.17 -4.83
N LEU A 244 26.21 20.35 -3.53
CA LEU A 244 27.26 20.60 -2.52
C LEU A 244 28.21 19.41 -2.33
N SER A 245 27.88 18.26 -2.90
CA SER A 245 28.78 17.09 -2.93
C SER A 245 29.99 17.26 -3.86
N HIS A 246 29.99 18.23 -4.78
CA HIS A 246 31.09 18.46 -5.73
C HIS A 246 32.16 19.49 -5.28
N PRO A 247 31.81 20.68 -4.76
CA PRO A 247 32.79 21.70 -4.42
C PRO A 247 33.68 21.28 -3.25
N VAL A 248 34.99 21.43 -3.39
CA VAL A 248 35.99 20.94 -2.43
C VAL A 248 35.92 21.66 -1.08
N GLU A 249 35.37 22.88 -1.06
CA GLU A 249 35.15 23.69 0.13
C GLU A 249 34.22 22.99 1.12
N TRP A 250 33.27 22.19 0.64
CA TRP A 250 32.34 21.41 1.45
C TRP A 250 32.88 20.03 1.86
N LYS A 251 34.05 19.61 1.35
CA LYS A 251 34.64 18.30 1.65
C LYS A 251 34.80 18.06 3.15
N ASN A 252 35.36 19.03 3.86
CA ASN A 252 35.62 18.88 5.29
C ASN A 252 34.31 18.78 6.09
N ALA A 253 33.25 19.47 5.68
CA ALA A 253 31.94 19.38 6.33
C ALA A 253 31.31 17.99 6.14
N HIS A 254 31.40 17.40 4.95
CA HIS A 254 30.92 16.04 4.67
C HIS A 254 31.68 14.99 5.49
N VAL A 255 33.02 15.04 5.43
CA VAL A 255 33.89 14.11 6.18
C VAL A 255 33.64 14.25 7.69
N ALA A 256 33.54 15.47 8.21
CA ALA A 256 33.32 15.70 9.63
C ALA A 256 31.99 15.09 10.12
N ARG A 257 30.87 15.36 9.44
CA ARG A 257 29.55 14.84 9.84
C ARG A 257 29.47 13.32 9.80
N VAL A 258 30.06 12.68 8.79
CA VAL A 258 30.16 11.22 8.71
C VAL A 258 31.03 10.67 9.86
N MET A 259 32.21 11.25 10.08
CA MET A 259 33.11 10.76 11.13
C MET A 259 32.58 11.04 12.54
N GLU A 260 31.86 12.14 12.78
CA GLU A 260 31.21 12.44 14.06
C GLU A 260 30.18 11.38 14.44
N MET A 261 29.31 10.99 13.49
CA MET A 261 28.38 9.87 13.66
C MET A 261 29.12 8.58 14.02
N VAL A 262 30.10 8.21 13.21
CA VAL A 262 30.81 6.93 13.36
C VAL A 262 31.58 6.89 14.69
N HIS A 263 32.29 7.96 15.06
CA HIS A 263 32.98 8.04 16.35
C HIS A 263 32.03 7.96 17.55
N ALA A 264 30.85 8.58 17.46
CA ALA A 264 29.86 8.52 18.54
C ALA A 264 29.26 7.11 18.72
N ASN A 265 29.10 6.37 17.62
CA ASN A 265 28.19 5.22 17.58
C ASN A 265 28.84 3.86 17.26
N VAL A 266 30.14 3.78 16.96
CA VAL A 266 30.81 2.53 16.48
C VAL A 266 30.64 1.30 17.37
N ASN A 267 30.48 1.48 18.68
CA ASN A 267 30.32 0.37 19.63
C ASN A 267 28.91 -0.23 19.65
N ASN A 268 27.92 0.40 19.00
CA ASN A 268 26.55 -0.12 19.00
C ASN A 268 26.43 -1.39 18.13
N PRO A 269 26.08 -2.56 18.70
CA PRO A 269 25.88 -3.77 17.91
C PRO A 269 24.66 -3.68 16.97
N SER A 270 23.67 -2.85 17.32
CA SER A 270 22.47 -2.63 16.51
C SER A 270 22.77 -2.06 15.13
N ILE A 271 23.78 -1.20 15.00
CA ILE A 271 24.16 -0.61 13.73
C ILE A 271 24.78 -1.68 12.87
N VAL A 272 24.14 -2.00 11.74
CA VAL A 272 24.59 -3.03 10.80
C VAL A 272 24.83 -2.48 9.39
N ILE A 273 24.50 -1.21 9.15
CA ILE A 273 24.78 -0.44 7.93
C ILE A 273 25.15 0.99 8.36
N TRP A 274 26.16 1.58 7.72
CA TRP A 274 26.40 3.02 7.75
C TRP A 274 25.84 3.69 6.49
N SER A 275 25.09 4.78 6.63
CA SER A 275 24.68 5.62 5.50
C SER A 275 25.44 6.94 5.50
N LEU A 276 25.94 7.35 4.33
CA LEU A 276 26.71 8.59 4.18
C LEU A 276 25.82 9.86 4.24
N GLY A 277 24.51 9.73 4.07
CA GLY A 277 23.56 10.84 4.03
C GLY A 277 22.37 10.55 3.12
N ASN A 278 21.55 11.57 2.85
CA ASN A 278 20.34 11.45 2.04
C ASN A 278 20.32 12.55 0.96
N GLU A 279 19.92 12.20 -0.27
CA GLU A 279 19.56 13.18 -1.32
C GLU A 279 20.50 14.40 -1.45
N ALA A 280 21.81 14.18 -1.37
CA ALA A 280 22.82 15.23 -1.34
C ALA A 280 23.76 15.20 -2.57
N GLY A 281 23.39 14.42 -3.60
CA GLY A 281 24.11 14.28 -4.86
C GLY A 281 25.36 13.35 -4.80
N PRO A 282 25.96 13.00 -5.95
CA PRO A 282 26.93 11.91 -6.05
C PRO A 282 28.42 12.33 -5.96
N GLY A 283 28.72 13.57 -5.59
CA GLY A 283 30.03 14.16 -5.80
C GLY A 283 31.20 13.60 -4.96
N LYS A 284 32.43 14.05 -5.30
CA LYS A 284 33.70 13.54 -4.74
C LYS A 284 33.84 13.74 -3.22
N ASN A 285 33.06 14.61 -2.61
CA ASN A 285 33.06 14.79 -1.16
C ASN A 285 32.59 13.51 -0.44
N PHE A 286 31.66 12.75 -1.05
CA PHE A 286 31.24 11.45 -0.51
C PHE A 286 32.29 10.36 -0.66
N VAL A 287 33.11 10.39 -1.71
CA VAL A 287 34.28 9.50 -1.83
C VAL A 287 35.26 9.74 -0.67
N ALA A 288 35.57 11.01 -0.39
CA ALA A 288 36.46 11.35 0.71
C ALA A 288 35.88 10.94 2.09
N ALA A 289 34.57 11.08 2.27
CA ALA A 289 33.87 10.66 3.49
C ALA A 289 33.87 9.14 3.65
N TYR A 290 33.56 8.40 2.58
CA TYR A 290 33.66 6.94 2.52
C TYR A 290 35.07 6.45 2.86
N ASP A 291 36.10 7.01 2.21
CA ASP A 291 37.50 6.64 2.44
C ASP A 291 37.94 6.90 3.89
N ALA A 292 37.44 7.97 4.51
CA ALA A 292 37.70 8.27 5.91
C ALA A 292 37.02 7.26 6.84
N LEU A 293 35.75 6.94 6.57
CA LEU A 293 34.98 5.95 7.32
C LEU A 293 35.64 4.57 7.26
N LYS A 294 35.98 4.07 6.06
CA LYS A 294 36.57 2.73 5.89
C LYS A 294 37.97 2.61 6.49
N LYS A 295 38.69 3.70 6.73
CA LYS A 295 39.96 3.67 7.50
C LYS A 295 39.72 3.47 9.00
N PHE A 296 38.53 3.77 9.49
CA PHE A 296 38.18 3.67 10.91
C PHE A 296 37.37 2.41 11.23
N ASP A 297 36.33 2.10 10.44
CA ASP A 297 35.49 0.92 10.64
C ASP A 297 35.39 0.05 9.37
N LEU A 298 35.90 -1.18 9.50
CA LEU A 298 35.81 -2.23 8.47
C LEU A 298 34.74 -3.28 8.79
N SER A 299 34.11 -3.22 9.96
CA SER A 299 33.19 -4.25 10.48
C SER A 299 31.76 -4.14 9.94
N ARG A 300 31.47 -3.09 9.15
CA ARG A 300 30.15 -2.77 8.59
C ARG A 300 30.26 -2.32 7.13
N PRO A 301 29.24 -2.65 6.31
CA PRO A 301 29.11 -2.07 4.98
C PRO A 301 28.61 -0.63 5.06
N VAL A 302 28.97 0.14 4.04
CA VAL A 302 28.48 1.49 3.81
C VAL A 302 27.49 1.48 2.65
N GLN A 303 26.39 2.24 2.77
CA GLN A 303 25.45 2.55 1.69
C GLN A 303 25.34 4.07 1.49
N TYR A 304 24.90 4.47 0.29
CA TYR A 304 24.50 5.83 -0.04
C TYR A 304 23.73 5.81 -1.35
N GLU A 305 22.44 6.11 -1.27
CA GLU A 305 21.50 5.86 -2.37
C GLU A 305 21.88 6.62 -3.65
N ARG A 306 22.32 7.88 -3.53
CA ARG A 306 22.62 8.73 -4.69
C ARG A 306 23.94 8.39 -5.38
N ASN A 307 24.76 7.49 -4.84
CA ASN A 307 25.99 7.03 -5.51
C ASN A 307 26.35 5.58 -5.16
N ASN A 308 25.75 4.65 -5.90
CA ASN A 308 26.01 3.22 -5.77
C ASN A 308 27.42 2.78 -6.21
N ASP A 309 28.24 3.64 -6.83
CA ASP A 309 29.56 3.24 -7.35
C ASP A 309 30.66 3.20 -6.26
N ILE A 310 30.45 3.91 -5.15
CA ILE A 310 31.47 4.16 -4.12
C ILE A 310 31.26 3.35 -2.83
N VAL A 311 30.19 2.54 -2.79
CA VAL A 311 29.67 1.91 -1.57
C VAL A 311 29.83 0.39 -1.58
N ASP A 312 29.60 -0.24 -0.42
CA ASP A 312 29.74 -1.69 -0.24
C ASP A 312 28.46 -2.46 -0.62
N MET A 313 27.31 -1.77 -0.61
CA MET A 313 25.99 -2.32 -0.92
C MET A 313 25.11 -1.34 -1.70
N GLY A 314 24.20 -1.87 -2.52
CA GLY A 314 23.35 -1.08 -3.38
C GLY A 314 22.07 -0.60 -2.68
N SER A 315 21.59 0.59 -3.02
CA SER A 315 20.30 1.13 -2.56
C SER A 315 19.67 2.06 -3.59
N ASN A 316 18.33 2.14 -3.59
CA ASN A 316 17.51 3.11 -4.31
C ASN A 316 16.30 3.49 -3.43
N GLN A 317 15.76 4.69 -3.66
CA GLN A 317 14.47 5.13 -3.13
C GLN A 317 13.33 4.83 -4.12
N TYR A 318 12.20 4.39 -3.60
CA TYR A 318 10.91 4.18 -4.28
C TYR A 318 10.99 3.44 -5.64
N PRO A 319 11.76 2.34 -5.78
CA PRO A 319 11.72 1.57 -7.01
C PRO A 319 10.30 0.98 -7.21
N SER A 320 9.75 1.07 -8.42
CA SER A 320 8.45 0.46 -8.70
C SER A 320 8.47 -1.05 -8.49
N ILE A 321 7.32 -1.64 -8.15
CA ILE A 321 7.19 -3.10 -7.97
C ILE A 321 7.62 -3.85 -9.24
N GLY A 322 7.31 -3.31 -10.41
CA GLY A 322 7.75 -3.85 -11.70
C GLY A 322 9.27 -3.90 -11.83
N TRP A 323 9.96 -2.84 -11.40
CA TRP A 323 11.42 -2.80 -11.35
C TRP A 323 11.96 -3.81 -10.34
N VAL A 324 11.42 -3.88 -9.11
CA VAL A 324 11.88 -4.85 -8.10
C VAL A 324 11.74 -6.28 -8.61
N ARG A 325 10.59 -6.63 -9.21
CA ARG A 325 10.37 -7.94 -9.86
C ARG A 325 11.36 -8.24 -10.99
N GLY A 326 11.86 -7.23 -11.69
CA GLY A 326 12.92 -7.37 -12.68
C GLY A 326 14.29 -7.57 -12.06
N ALA A 327 14.62 -6.77 -11.03
CA ALA A 327 15.90 -6.77 -10.34
C ALA A 327 16.18 -8.11 -9.64
N VAL A 328 15.20 -8.66 -8.91
CA VAL A 328 15.35 -9.96 -8.23
C VAL A 328 15.56 -11.14 -9.19
N LYS A 329 15.21 -10.96 -10.48
CA LYS A 329 15.41 -11.94 -11.56
C LYS A 329 16.73 -11.72 -12.32
N GLY A 330 17.57 -10.78 -11.89
CA GLY A 330 18.85 -10.49 -12.54
C GLY A 330 18.73 -9.84 -13.92
N LYS A 331 17.62 -9.13 -14.21
CA LYS A 331 17.44 -8.44 -15.50
C LYS A 331 18.26 -7.16 -15.66
N TYR A 332 18.86 -6.67 -14.58
CA TYR A 332 19.59 -5.41 -14.53
C TYR A 332 21.01 -5.64 -14.02
N ASP A 333 21.94 -4.80 -14.47
CA ASP A 333 23.34 -4.84 -14.07
C ASP A 333 23.54 -4.18 -12.70
N ILE A 334 23.19 -4.91 -11.63
CA ILE A 334 23.32 -4.47 -10.23
C ILE A 334 24.48 -5.25 -9.59
N LYS A 335 25.51 -4.55 -9.17
CA LYS A 335 26.79 -5.12 -8.71
C LYS A 335 26.75 -5.71 -7.30
N TYR A 336 25.92 -5.17 -6.43
CA TYR A 336 25.95 -5.41 -4.99
C TYR A 336 24.63 -6.00 -4.48
N PRO A 337 24.62 -6.71 -3.33
CA PRO A 337 23.37 -6.98 -2.64
C PRO A 337 22.62 -5.66 -2.39
N PHE A 338 21.30 -5.72 -2.47
CA PHE A 338 20.45 -4.54 -2.53
C PHE A 338 19.60 -4.38 -1.27
N HIS A 339 19.55 -3.17 -0.73
CA HIS A 339 18.65 -2.73 0.34
C HIS A 339 17.86 -1.52 -0.18
N ILE A 340 16.53 -1.54 -0.10
CA ILE A 340 15.72 -0.40 -0.56
C ILE A 340 15.60 0.60 0.61
N SER A 341 16.30 1.73 0.56
CA SER A 341 16.33 2.69 1.67
C SER A 341 14.95 3.28 1.98
N GLU A 342 14.11 3.48 0.97
CA GLU A 342 12.73 3.97 1.11
C GLU A 342 11.81 3.28 0.10
N TYR A 343 10.68 2.74 0.57
CA TYR A 343 9.63 2.17 -0.30
C TYR A 343 8.27 2.25 0.38
N ALA A 344 7.20 1.87 -0.33
CA ALA A 344 5.84 1.79 0.20
C ALA A 344 5.40 3.05 0.98
N HIS A 345 5.51 4.21 0.33
CA HIS A 345 5.20 5.52 0.91
C HIS A 345 3.80 5.53 1.58
N SER A 346 3.74 5.84 2.88
CA SER A 346 2.56 5.68 3.75
C SER A 346 1.81 7.00 4.01
N MET A 347 1.80 7.90 3.03
CA MET A 347 1.10 9.18 3.15
C MET A 347 -0.42 9.01 3.18
N GLY A 348 -1.06 9.39 4.28
CA GLY A 348 -2.51 9.25 4.46
C GLY A 348 -2.98 7.79 4.46
N ASN A 349 -3.95 7.46 3.61
CA ASN A 349 -4.49 6.09 3.47
C ASN A 349 -3.75 5.39 2.33
N ALA A 350 -2.66 4.68 2.67
CA ALA A 350 -1.66 4.22 1.70
C ALA A 350 -1.17 2.78 1.97
N CYS A 351 0.08 2.48 1.59
CA CYS A 351 0.74 1.15 1.61
C CYS A 351 0.01 0.05 0.81
N GLY A 352 -0.57 0.40 -0.35
CA GLY A 352 -1.05 -0.60 -1.29
C GLY A 352 0.09 -1.45 -1.87
N ASN A 353 -0.19 -2.72 -2.16
CA ASN A 353 0.72 -3.68 -2.78
C ASN A 353 2.00 -3.99 -1.96
N LEU A 354 1.96 -3.83 -0.63
CA LEU A 354 3.11 -4.16 0.23
C LEU A 354 3.52 -5.65 0.09
N VAL A 355 2.54 -6.55 -0.02
CA VAL A 355 2.78 -7.99 -0.22
C VAL A 355 3.55 -8.26 -1.52
N ASP A 356 3.27 -7.52 -2.60
CA ASP A 356 3.93 -7.70 -3.90
C ASP A 356 5.44 -7.38 -3.85
N TYR A 357 5.83 -6.38 -3.05
CA TYR A 357 7.24 -6.09 -2.77
C TYR A 357 7.91 -7.25 -2.04
N TRP A 358 7.24 -7.80 -1.01
CA TRP A 358 7.82 -8.87 -0.19
C TRP A 358 7.85 -10.21 -0.89
N ASP A 359 6.86 -10.53 -1.72
CA ASP A 359 6.92 -11.70 -2.60
C ASP A 359 8.15 -11.65 -3.53
N ALA A 360 8.48 -10.46 -4.03
CA ALA A 360 9.70 -10.28 -4.82
C ALA A 360 10.96 -10.37 -3.95
N MET A 361 11.05 -9.62 -2.84
CA MET A 361 12.23 -9.57 -1.98
C MET A 361 12.54 -10.90 -1.27
N GLU A 362 11.52 -11.69 -0.93
CA GLU A 362 11.67 -13.02 -0.32
C GLU A 362 11.96 -14.13 -1.35
N SER A 363 11.97 -13.83 -2.65
CA SER A 363 12.27 -14.81 -3.72
C SER A 363 13.77 -15.00 -4.02
N THR A 364 14.65 -14.23 -3.37
CA THR A 364 16.10 -14.23 -3.62
C THR A 364 16.87 -13.78 -2.38
N ASN A 365 18.14 -14.16 -2.21
CA ASN A 365 19.02 -13.57 -1.20
C ASN A 365 19.76 -12.30 -1.66
N PHE A 366 19.60 -11.91 -2.93
CA PHE A 366 20.21 -10.70 -3.49
C PHE A 366 19.64 -9.40 -2.90
N PHE A 367 18.32 -9.37 -2.63
CA PHE A 367 17.68 -8.27 -1.90
C PHE A 367 17.66 -8.63 -0.41
N CYS A 368 18.26 -7.79 0.43
CA CYS A 368 18.28 -8.02 1.87
C CYS A 368 17.12 -7.34 2.61
N GLY A 369 16.27 -6.58 1.93
CA GLY A 369 15.06 -5.98 2.51
C GLY A 369 14.90 -4.51 2.12
N GLY A 370 14.17 -3.77 2.93
CA GLY A 370 13.98 -2.33 2.75
C GLY A 370 13.28 -1.67 3.94
N ALA A 371 13.24 -0.33 3.93
CA ALA A 371 12.60 0.46 4.98
C ALA A 371 11.39 1.25 4.45
N ILE A 372 10.20 1.03 5.02
CA ILE A 372 8.97 1.76 4.66
C ILE A 372 9.16 3.24 4.97
N TRP A 373 8.65 4.14 4.12
CA TRP A 373 8.58 5.56 4.44
C TRP A 373 7.17 5.96 4.92
N ASP A 374 6.95 6.30 6.17
CA ASP A 374 7.85 6.24 7.32
C ASP A 374 7.13 5.75 8.60
N TRP A 375 7.76 5.85 9.76
CA TRP A 375 7.22 5.36 11.03
C TRP A 375 6.04 6.21 11.51
N VAL A 376 6.23 7.53 11.65
CA VAL A 376 5.34 8.41 12.40
C VAL A 376 4.99 9.68 11.62
N ASP A 377 3.71 10.05 11.59
CA ASP A 377 3.29 11.34 11.04
C ASP A 377 3.97 12.50 11.77
N GLN A 378 4.69 13.32 11.01
CA GLN A 378 5.30 14.55 11.52
C GLN A 378 4.23 15.64 11.56
N SER A 379 3.29 15.49 12.50
CA SER A 379 2.22 16.46 12.79
C SER A 379 2.58 17.32 14.00
N MET A 380 1.94 18.49 14.13
CA MET A 380 2.08 19.37 15.29
C MET A 380 0.68 19.77 15.79
N TYR A 381 0.47 19.92 17.10
CA TYR A 381 -0.83 20.42 17.57
C TYR A 381 -1.00 21.90 17.22
N ASN A 382 -2.18 22.24 16.69
CA ASN A 382 -2.65 23.62 16.55
C ASN A 382 -4.11 23.73 17.01
N TYR A 383 -4.61 24.96 17.09
CA TYR A 383 -5.95 25.26 17.60
C TYR A 383 -6.69 26.15 16.62
N ASP A 384 -7.94 25.79 16.31
CA ASP A 384 -8.80 26.63 15.50
C ASP A 384 -9.11 27.93 16.26
N PRO A 385 -8.78 29.11 15.71
CA PRO A 385 -8.93 30.38 16.44
C PRO A 385 -10.39 30.76 16.71
N LYS A 386 -11.37 30.12 16.02
CA LYS A 386 -12.80 30.42 16.20
C LYS A 386 -13.45 29.55 17.28
N THR A 387 -13.15 28.25 17.29
CA THR A 387 -13.80 27.26 18.16
C THR A 387 -12.93 26.84 19.34
N GLY A 388 -11.61 27.06 19.27
CA GLY A 388 -10.64 26.53 20.23
C GLY A 388 -10.39 25.02 20.10
N THR A 389 -10.91 24.38 19.06
CA THR A 389 -10.72 22.95 18.82
C THR A 389 -9.27 22.65 18.49
N ARG A 390 -8.65 21.73 19.23
CA ARG A 390 -7.30 21.23 18.95
C ARG A 390 -7.33 20.26 17.78
N TYR A 391 -6.38 20.38 16.85
CA TYR A 391 -6.24 19.48 15.71
C TYR A 391 -4.77 19.18 15.40
N LEU A 392 -4.54 18.14 14.60
CA LEU A 392 -3.22 17.77 14.07
C LEU A 392 -2.95 18.59 12.81
N ALA A 393 -2.04 19.55 12.90
CA ALA A 393 -1.69 20.47 11.85
C ALA A 393 -0.51 19.98 11.00
N TYR A 394 -0.47 20.47 9.75
CA TYR A 394 0.58 20.25 8.77
C TYR A 394 1.01 21.59 8.13
N GLY A 395 1.83 21.56 7.07
CA GLY A 395 2.36 22.76 6.42
C GLY A 395 1.26 23.75 6.01
N GLY A 396 1.49 25.04 6.27
CA GLY A 396 0.54 26.12 5.98
C GLY A 396 -0.47 26.43 7.08
N ASP A 397 -0.67 25.54 8.06
CA ASP A 397 -1.55 25.79 9.22
C ASP A 397 -0.94 26.77 10.23
N PHE A 398 0.37 27.03 10.16
CA PHE A 398 1.08 27.96 11.04
C PHE A 398 1.33 29.33 10.41
N GLY A 399 0.75 29.59 9.22
CA GLY A 399 1.02 30.80 8.44
C GLY A 399 2.37 30.79 7.74
N ASP A 400 3.03 29.62 7.69
CA ASP A 400 4.32 29.38 7.05
C ASP A 400 4.22 29.38 5.51
N THR A 401 5.18 30.04 4.86
CA THR A 401 5.33 30.07 3.39
C THR A 401 6.80 30.23 3.03
N PRO A 402 7.37 29.42 2.11
CA PRO A 402 6.71 28.30 1.41
C PRO A 402 6.37 27.11 2.34
N ASN A 403 5.47 26.22 1.91
CA ASN A 403 5.15 24.96 2.58
C ASN A 403 4.68 23.90 1.57
N ASP A 404 4.78 22.63 1.94
CA ASP A 404 4.38 21.46 1.12
C ASP A 404 3.14 20.73 1.68
N GLY A 405 2.29 21.45 2.42
CA GLY A 405 1.04 20.93 2.97
C GLY A 405 1.22 19.63 3.75
N GLN A 406 0.53 18.58 3.30
CA GLN A 406 0.47 17.29 3.98
C GLN A 406 1.66 16.37 3.78
N PHE A 407 2.67 16.74 2.99
CA PHE A 407 3.79 15.85 2.63
C PHE A 407 4.69 15.45 3.83
N VAL A 408 4.36 15.89 5.04
CA VAL A 408 4.95 15.49 6.32
C VAL A 408 4.17 14.37 7.04
N MET A 409 3.01 13.95 6.52
CA MET A 409 2.09 12.99 7.13
C MET A 409 2.22 11.59 6.51
N ASN A 410 3.40 10.97 6.67
CA ASN A 410 3.78 9.75 5.97
C ASN A 410 3.89 8.50 6.86
N GLY A 411 3.49 8.58 8.12
CA GLY A 411 3.71 7.51 9.09
C GLY A 411 2.79 6.32 8.88
N ILE A 412 3.23 5.11 9.26
CA ILE A 412 2.34 3.98 9.51
C ILE A 412 1.65 4.06 10.89
N VAL A 413 2.09 5.00 11.74
CA VAL A 413 1.37 5.44 12.95
C VAL A 413 1.12 6.95 12.89
N PHE A 414 0.06 7.41 13.55
CA PHE A 414 -0.21 8.84 13.74
C PHE A 414 0.85 9.49 14.64
N GLY A 415 0.89 10.83 14.70
CA GLY A 415 1.91 11.56 15.47
C GLY A 415 1.87 11.27 16.98
N ASP A 416 0.74 10.83 17.52
CA ASP A 416 0.57 10.38 18.90
C ASP A 416 0.82 8.87 19.10
N LEU A 417 1.35 8.20 18.08
CA LEU A 417 1.67 6.76 18.00
C LEU A 417 0.46 5.82 17.92
N GLU A 418 -0.75 6.34 17.69
CA GLU A 418 -1.89 5.47 17.38
C GLU A 418 -1.65 4.72 16.04
N PRO A 419 -1.77 3.38 16.01
CA PRO A 419 -1.60 2.61 14.77
C PRO A 419 -2.62 2.98 13.70
N LYS A 420 -2.14 3.31 12.50
CA LYS A 420 -3.00 3.46 11.33
C LYS A 420 -3.36 2.10 10.73
N PRO A 421 -4.35 2.04 9.81
CA PRO A 421 -4.66 0.80 9.09
C PRO A 421 -3.45 0.10 8.45
N GLN A 422 -2.48 0.85 7.91
CA GLN A 422 -1.28 0.28 7.29
C GLN A 422 -0.41 -0.52 8.27
N TYR A 423 -0.37 -0.14 9.55
CA TYR A 423 0.40 -0.84 10.58
C TYR A 423 0.06 -2.34 10.66
N TYR A 424 -1.22 -2.67 10.50
CA TYR A 424 -1.71 -4.05 10.58
C TYR A 424 -1.33 -4.86 9.34
N GLU A 425 -1.31 -4.23 8.16
CA GLU A 425 -0.78 -4.87 6.96
C GLU A 425 0.73 -5.11 7.07
N VAL A 426 1.48 -4.14 7.60
CA VAL A 426 2.92 -4.31 7.90
C VAL A 426 3.13 -5.48 8.86
N LYS A 427 2.38 -5.56 9.96
CA LYS A 427 2.45 -6.68 10.90
C LYS A 427 2.29 -8.03 10.21
N LYS A 428 1.31 -8.14 9.31
CA LYS A 428 1.03 -9.37 8.54
C LYS A 428 2.13 -9.69 7.55
N VAL A 429 2.50 -8.75 6.67
CA VAL A 429 3.49 -8.99 5.62
C VAL A 429 4.88 -9.25 6.21
N TYR A 430 5.22 -8.61 7.33
CA TYR A 430 6.50 -8.81 8.02
C TYR A 430 6.52 -10.05 8.93
N GLN A 431 5.42 -10.80 9.09
CA GLN A 431 5.42 -11.93 10.03
C GLN A 431 6.47 -12.99 9.67
N ASN A 432 7.02 -13.65 10.70
CA ASN A 432 8.14 -14.58 10.56
C ASN A 432 7.69 -16.06 10.57
N ILE A 433 6.39 -16.31 10.40
CA ILE A 433 5.81 -17.65 10.35
C ILE A 433 4.80 -17.68 9.20
N ASP A 434 4.95 -18.63 8.29
CA ASP A 434 4.06 -18.82 7.14
C ASP A 434 3.31 -20.15 7.27
N VAL A 435 2.05 -20.17 6.84
CA VAL A 435 1.15 -21.32 6.95
C VAL A 435 0.48 -21.55 5.60
N LYS A 436 0.57 -22.78 5.10
CA LYS A 436 -0.05 -23.17 3.82
C LYS A 436 -0.89 -24.42 3.96
N ALA A 437 -1.96 -24.51 3.18
CA ALA A 437 -2.73 -25.74 3.04
C ALA A 437 -1.92 -26.80 2.28
N VAL A 438 -1.87 -28.03 2.79
CA VAL A 438 -1.28 -29.18 2.09
C VAL A 438 -2.38 -30.14 1.63
N ASN A 439 -3.30 -30.48 2.53
CA ASN A 439 -4.47 -31.31 2.23
C ASN A 439 -5.59 -30.98 3.22
N LEU A 440 -6.60 -30.26 2.74
CA LEU A 440 -7.70 -29.79 3.58
C LEU A 440 -8.60 -30.94 4.06
N GLU A 441 -8.84 -31.95 3.21
CA GLU A 441 -9.62 -33.15 3.58
C GLU A 441 -9.00 -33.94 4.74
N LYS A 442 -7.68 -33.84 4.94
CA LYS A 442 -6.97 -34.47 6.06
C LYS A 442 -6.61 -33.49 7.17
N GLY A 443 -7.00 -32.23 7.05
CA GLY A 443 -6.61 -31.17 7.99
C GLY A 443 -5.09 -30.93 8.05
N MET A 444 -4.36 -31.18 6.97
CA MET A 444 -2.91 -31.05 6.90
C MET A 444 -2.49 -29.68 6.37
N PHE A 445 -1.61 -29.02 7.13
CA PHE A 445 -1.02 -27.72 6.81
C PHE A 445 0.50 -27.81 6.93
N GLU A 446 1.21 -26.90 6.25
CA GLU A 446 2.66 -26.72 6.41
C GLU A 446 2.91 -25.42 7.16
N VAL A 447 3.77 -25.47 8.18
CA VAL A 447 4.30 -24.31 8.88
C VAL A 447 5.75 -24.10 8.46
N PHE A 448 6.10 -22.88 8.07
CA PHE A 448 7.47 -22.47 7.76
C PHE A 448 7.97 -21.44 8.77
N ASN A 449 9.07 -21.77 9.44
CA ASN A 449 9.75 -20.83 10.32
C ASN A 449 10.67 -19.92 9.50
N LYS A 450 10.28 -18.65 9.30
CA LYS A 450 11.10 -17.67 8.57
C LYS A 450 12.23 -17.07 9.42
N TYR A 451 12.24 -17.25 10.75
CA TYR A 451 13.34 -16.79 11.61
C TYR A 451 14.67 -17.45 11.24
N TYR A 452 15.77 -16.75 11.52
CA TYR A 452 17.12 -17.16 11.15
C TYR A 452 17.90 -17.80 12.30
N PHE A 453 17.56 -17.46 13.55
CA PHE A 453 18.24 -17.92 14.74
C PHE A 453 17.31 -18.61 15.74
N LYS A 454 16.02 -18.23 15.77
CA LYS A 454 15.03 -18.66 16.75
C LYS A 454 14.24 -19.92 16.35
N ASN A 455 14.10 -20.88 17.27
CA ASN A 455 13.14 -21.98 17.13
C ASN A 455 11.75 -21.50 17.56
N LEU A 456 10.69 -21.94 16.86
CA LEU A 456 9.33 -21.58 17.26
C LEU A 456 8.96 -22.08 18.66
N ALA A 457 9.54 -23.20 19.11
CA ALA A 457 9.28 -23.78 20.43
C ALA A 457 9.69 -22.86 21.58
N ASP A 458 10.64 -21.95 21.36
CA ASP A 458 11.21 -21.10 22.41
C ASP A 458 10.17 -20.09 22.92
N ASP A 459 9.42 -19.48 22.00
CA ASP A 459 8.55 -18.34 22.31
C ASP A 459 7.06 -18.58 22.00
N TYR A 460 6.70 -19.60 21.22
CA TYR A 460 5.36 -19.71 20.63
C TYR A 460 4.62 -21.00 20.95
N GLN A 461 3.30 -20.86 21.14
CA GLN A 461 2.32 -21.93 21.01
C GLN A 461 1.46 -21.70 19.79
N LEU A 462 0.98 -22.79 19.19
CA LEU A 462 0.01 -22.77 18.10
C LEU A 462 -1.40 -22.88 18.67
N VAL A 463 -2.29 -21.99 18.25
CA VAL A 463 -3.74 -22.08 18.50
C VAL A 463 -4.43 -22.11 17.14
N TRP A 464 -5.42 -22.97 16.96
CA TRP A 464 -6.25 -22.95 15.76
C TRP A 464 -7.73 -22.85 16.09
N SER A 465 -8.48 -22.25 15.18
CA SER A 465 -9.93 -22.07 15.30
C SER A 465 -10.62 -22.37 13.98
N LEU A 466 -11.74 -23.09 14.03
CA LEU A 466 -12.66 -23.26 12.91
C LEU A 466 -13.75 -22.19 13.01
N TYR A 467 -13.95 -21.47 11.92
CA TYR A 467 -14.99 -20.45 11.76
C TYR A 467 -16.09 -20.96 10.82
N GLU A 468 -17.35 -20.84 11.22
CA GLU A 468 -18.56 -21.09 10.43
C GLU A 468 -19.27 -19.74 10.20
N ASP A 469 -19.44 -19.34 8.94
CA ASP A 469 -20.06 -18.06 8.56
C ASP A 469 -19.56 -16.86 9.37
N GLY A 470 -18.24 -16.85 9.62
CA GLY A 470 -17.54 -15.78 10.32
C GLY A 470 -17.56 -15.86 11.85
N LYS A 471 -18.18 -16.89 12.44
CA LYS A 471 -18.16 -17.13 13.89
C LYS A 471 -17.29 -18.33 14.24
N SER A 472 -16.44 -18.20 15.25
CA SER A 472 -15.67 -19.35 15.76
C SER A 472 -16.61 -20.38 16.39
N VAL A 473 -16.58 -21.62 15.87
CA VAL A 473 -17.37 -22.77 16.35
C VAL A 473 -16.53 -23.81 17.07
N GLN A 474 -15.21 -23.76 16.89
CA GLN A 474 -14.27 -24.64 17.58
C GLN A 474 -12.92 -23.90 17.70
N THR A 475 -12.31 -23.98 18.89
CA THR A 475 -10.97 -23.44 19.16
C THR A 475 -10.17 -24.46 19.94
N SER A 476 -8.91 -24.64 19.58
CA SER A 476 -8.00 -25.54 20.28
C SER A 476 -7.52 -24.94 21.59
N GLN A 477 -7.04 -25.80 22.50
CA GLN A 477 -6.08 -25.34 23.51
C GLN A 477 -4.74 -25.00 22.82
N PRO A 478 -3.88 -24.15 23.42
CA PRO A 478 -2.53 -23.92 22.93
C PRO A 478 -1.75 -25.23 22.80
N MET A 479 -1.13 -25.42 21.63
CA MET A 479 -0.35 -26.61 21.26
C MET A 479 1.13 -26.25 21.15
N ASP A 480 2.00 -27.17 21.53
CA ASP A 480 3.43 -27.02 21.28
C ASP A 480 3.75 -27.15 19.79
N ILE A 481 4.68 -26.32 19.34
CA ILE A 481 5.19 -26.31 17.97
C ILE A 481 6.72 -26.23 18.02
N ASN A 482 7.41 -27.15 17.33
CA ASN A 482 8.86 -27.20 17.30
C ASN A 482 9.35 -27.22 15.86
N VAL A 483 9.65 -26.04 15.34
CA VAL A 483 10.16 -25.86 13.99
C VAL A 483 11.43 -25.03 14.09
N ALA A 484 12.56 -25.66 13.81
CA ALA A 484 13.88 -25.02 13.83
C ALA A 484 13.96 -23.86 12.80
N PRO A 485 14.90 -22.91 12.97
CA PRO A 485 15.07 -21.79 12.04
C PRO A 485 15.16 -22.25 10.58
N ARG A 486 14.44 -21.57 9.69
CA ARG A 486 14.40 -21.86 8.24
C ARG A 486 13.95 -23.28 7.88
N GLN A 487 13.28 -24.00 8.78
CA GLN A 487 12.71 -25.32 8.50
C GLN A 487 11.19 -25.27 8.27
N ARG A 488 10.69 -26.30 7.60
CA ARG A 488 9.26 -26.54 7.35
C ARG A 488 8.80 -27.77 8.13
N MET A 489 7.56 -27.76 8.59
CA MET A 489 6.94 -28.90 9.28
C MET A 489 5.49 -29.02 8.87
N GLN A 490 5.05 -30.24 8.57
CA GLN A 490 3.62 -30.52 8.40
C GLN A 490 2.95 -30.70 9.76
N VAL A 491 1.81 -30.05 9.94
CA VAL A 491 0.95 -30.14 11.12
C VAL A 491 -0.42 -30.65 10.69
N THR A 492 -1.01 -31.53 11.49
CA THR A 492 -2.41 -31.98 11.30
C THR A 492 -3.27 -31.32 12.36
N LEU A 493 -4.27 -30.55 11.94
CA LEU A 493 -5.18 -29.83 12.82
C LEU A 493 -6.52 -30.59 12.89
N PRO A 494 -6.94 -31.10 14.07
CA PRO A 494 -8.11 -31.96 14.20
C PRO A 494 -9.41 -31.15 14.34
N TYR A 495 -9.71 -30.29 13.38
CA TYR A 495 -10.99 -29.58 13.33
C TYR A 495 -12.12 -30.49 12.83
N ASN A 496 -13.36 -30.21 13.22
CA ASN A 496 -14.51 -30.96 12.74
C ASN A 496 -14.65 -30.82 11.22
N GLN A 497 -14.56 -31.93 10.49
CA GLN A 497 -14.69 -31.96 9.03
C GLN A 497 -16.11 -32.30 8.55
N THR A 498 -17.05 -32.58 9.46
CA THR A 498 -18.47 -32.73 9.14
C THR A 498 -19.09 -31.34 9.03
N LEU A 499 -18.85 -30.69 7.89
CA LEU A 499 -19.20 -29.30 7.64
C LEU A 499 -20.54 -29.20 6.90
N LYS A 500 -21.38 -28.22 7.28
CA LYS A 500 -22.67 -27.97 6.62
C LYS A 500 -22.48 -27.50 5.17
N LYS A 501 -23.38 -27.87 4.28
CA LYS A 501 -23.28 -27.52 2.85
C LYS A 501 -23.68 -26.07 2.55
N ASP A 502 -24.52 -25.48 3.37
CA ASP A 502 -25.01 -24.11 3.25
C ASP A 502 -24.14 -23.06 3.95
N ALA A 503 -23.13 -23.49 4.72
CA ALA A 503 -22.22 -22.60 5.45
C ALA A 503 -20.80 -22.55 4.85
N GLU A 504 -20.16 -21.40 5.00
CA GLU A 504 -18.75 -21.17 4.64
C GLU A 504 -17.85 -21.42 5.87
N TYR A 505 -16.71 -22.08 5.66
CA TYR A 505 -15.77 -22.42 6.73
C TYR A 505 -14.33 -22.00 6.44
N PHE A 506 -13.70 -21.46 7.48
CA PHE A 506 -12.29 -21.09 7.50
C PHE A 506 -11.59 -21.72 8.70
N VAL A 507 -10.33 -22.12 8.54
CA VAL A 507 -9.44 -22.42 9.65
C VAL A 507 -8.47 -21.27 9.82
N LYS A 508 -8.43 -20.70 11.03
CA LYS A 508 -7.46 -19.69 11.44
C LYS A 508 -6.40 -20.35 12.30
N VAL A 509 -5.13 -20.10 12.00
CA VAL A 509 -3.97 -20.62 12.74
C VAL A 509 -3.20 -19.43 13.28
N GLN A 510 -2.97 -19.40 14.59
CA GLN A 510 -2.33 -18.30 15.32
C GLN A 510 -1.11 -18.82 16.10
N PHE A 511 -0.06 -18.01 16.13
CA PHE A 511 1.14 -18.25 16.92
C PHE A 511 1.21 -17.20 18.03
N VAL A 512 0.94 -17.66 19.25
CA VAL A 512 0.80 -16.81 20.43
C VAL A 512 2.02 -16.92 21.33
N LEU A 513 2.38 -15.84 22.02
CA LEU A 513 3.51 -15.84 22.96
C LEU A 513 3.26 -16.75 24.17
N LYS A 514 4.19 -17.67 24.45
CA LYS A 514 4.19 -18.57 25.62
C LYS A 514 4.28 -17.81 26.94
N ASP A 515 5.12 -16.78 26.94
CA ASP A 515 5.46 -15.97 28.10
C ASP A 515 5.31 -14.49 27.81
N LYS A 516 5.24 -13.68 28.87
CA LYS A 516 5.27 -12.22 28.75
C LYS A 516 6.62 -11.78 28.17
N MET A 517 6.57 -11.03 27.08
CA MET A 517 7.73 -10.35 26.48
C MET A 517 7.76 -8.87 26.87
N PRO A 518 8.90 -8.16 26.74
CA PRO A 518 8.95 -6.72 27.00
C PRO A 518 7.92 -5.91 26.19
N TRP A 519 7.68 -6.32 24.94
CA TRP A 519 6.75 -5.63 24.04
C TRP A 519 5.31 -6.10 24.16
N ALA A 520 5.01 -7.31 24.64
CA ALA A 520 3.65 -7.83 24.62
C ALA A 520 3.37 -8.81 25.76
N ALA A 521 2.11 -8.89 26.17
CA ALA A 521 1.66 -9.87 27.15
C ALA A 521 1.80 -11.30 26.61
N LYS A 522 1.76 -12.27 27.54
CA LYS A 522 1.49 -13.66 27.20
C LYS A 522 0.21 -13.75 26.35
N ASP A 523 0.16 -14.74 25.46
CA ASP A 523 -0.95 -15.02 24.52
C ASP A 523 -1.13 -13.97 23.40
N PHE A 524 -0.24 -12.98 23.28
CA PHE A 524 -0.27 -12.04 22.16
C PHE A 524 0.04 -12.75 20.82
N VAL A 525 -0.81 -12.53 19.82
CA VAL A 525 -0.68 -13.10 18.46
C VAL A 525 0.41 -12.37 17.68
N MET A 526 1.53 -13.04 17.45
CA MET A 526 2.67 -12.50 16.68
C MET A 526 2.57 -12.80 15.18
N ALA A 527 1.95 -13.92 14.81
CA ALA A 527 1.70 -14.31 13.43
C ALA A 527 0.39 -15.09 13.34
N GLU A 528 -0.33 -14.94 12.24
CA GLU A 528 -1.58 -15.65 12.01
C GLU A 528 -1.90 -15.80 10.52
N GLU A 529 -2.68 -16.82 10.18
CA GLU A 529 -3.16 -17.08 8.83
C GLU A 529 -4.58 -17.64 8.85
N GLN A 530 -5.38 -17.34 7.83
CA GLN A 530 -6.74 -17.87 7.67
C GLN A 530 -6.89 -18.51 6.29
N ILE A 531 -7.35 -19.77 6.27
CA ILE A 531 -7.48 -20.57 5.05
C ILE A 531 -8.92 -21.03 4.91
N GLN A 532 -9.54 -20.77 3.75
CA GLN A 532 -10.87 -21.30 3.44
C GLN A 532 -10.78 -22.82 3.31
N VAL A 533 -11.57 -23.54 4.11
CA VAL A 533 -11.62 -25.00 4.07
C VAL A 533 -12.87 -25.53 3.38
N LYS A 534 -13.93 -24.71 3.29
CA LYS A 534 -15.15 -25.03 2.54
C LYS A 534 -15.91 -23.76 2.17
N ALA A 535 -16.38 -23.67 0.93
CA ALA A 535 -17.35 -22.66 0.51
C ALA A 535 -18.79 -23.14 0.79
N ALA A 536 -19.70 -22.19 1.01
CA ALA A 536 -21.14 -22.46 1.03
C ALA A 536 -21.62 -22.81 -0.40
N THR A 537 -22.24 -23.97 -0.60
CA THR A 537 -22.72 -24.45 -1.91
C THR A 537 -24.23 -24.62 -2.01
N ASP A 538 -24.92 -24.82 -0.89
CA ASP A 538 -26.33 -25.23 -0.87
C ASP A 538 -27.18 -24.25 -0.04
N ARG A 539 -26.94 -22.93 -0.15
CA ARG A 539 -27.79 -21.93 0.51
C ARG A 539 -29.23 -22.00 -0.04
N PRO A 540 -30.27 -21.89 0.80
CA PRO A 540 -31.65 -21.94 0.33
C PRO A 540 -31.96 -20.74 -0.57
N SER A 541 -32.75 -20.96 -1.61
CA SER A 541 -33.14 -19.89 -2.53
C SER A 541 -34.00 -18.84 -1.81
N ILE A 542 -33.75 -17.55 -2.06
CA ILE A 542 -34.58 -16.47 -1.50
C ILE A 542 -36.06 -16.64 -1.87
N SER A 543 -36.36 -17.14 -3.07
CA SER A 543 -37.74 -17.41 -3.51
C SER A 543 -38.44 -18.51 -2.69
N GLU A 544 -37.69 -19.43 -2.08
CA GLU A 544 -38.22 -20.52 -1.27
C GLU A 544 -38.42 -20.09 0.19
N VAL A 545 -37.52 -19.27 0.73
CA VAL A 545 -37.60 -18.81 2.13
C VAL A 545 -38.51 -17.60 2.33
N ALA A 546 -38.70 -16.79 1.29
CA ALA A 546 -39.49 -15.55 1.34
C ALA A 546 -40.97 -15.77 1.02
N VAL A 547 -41.46 -17.00 1.11
CA VAL A 547 -42.87 -17.35 0.88
C VAL A 547 -43.72 -16.84 2.04
N GLY A 548 -44.76 -16.07 1.71
CA GLY A 548 -45.67 -15.45 2.67
C GLY A 548 -47.11 -15.96 2.51
N SER A 549 -47.94 -15.68 3.52
CA SER A 549 -49.36 -16.10 3.52
C SER A 549 -50.28 -15.20 2.69
N GLU A 550 -49.83 -14.01 2.30
CA GLU A 550 -50.62 -13.03 1.53
C GLU A 550 -49.95 -12.67 0.20
N GLU A 551 -50.76 -12.39 -0.83
CA GLU A 551 -50.29 -11.90 -2.12
C GLU A 551 -49.77 -10.45 -2.01
N LEU A 552 -48.73 -10.14 -2.79
CA LEU A 552 -48.21 -8.78 -2.93
C LEU A 552 -49.23 -7.88 -3.63
N LYS A 553 -49.47 -6.70 -3.07
CA LYS A 553 -50.27 -5.66 -3.72
C LYS A 553 -49.35 -4.68 -4.42
N SER A 554 -49.44 -4.58 -5.74
CA SER A 554 -48.69 -3.60 -6.53
C SER A 554 -49.61 -2.53 -7.11
N LEU A 555 -49.28 -1.25 -6.95
CA LEU A 555 -49.93 -0.11 -7.58
C LEU A 555 -48.90 0.62 -8.45
N VAL A 556 -49.25 0.84 -9.73
CA VAL A 556 -48.43 1.62 -10.67
C VAL A 556 -49.12 2.96 -10.93
N ASP A 557 -48.44 4.06 -10.61
CA ASP A 557 -48.94 5.40 -10.94
C ASP A 557 -49.02 5.57 -12.47
N PRO A 558 -50.19 5.91 -13.04
CA PRO A 558 -50.35 5.99 -14.49
C PRO A 558 -49.57 7.14 -15.14
N LYS A 559 -49.18 8.18 -14.39
CA LYS A 559 -48.44 9.35 -14.87
C LYS A 559 -46.94 9.22 -14.64
N THR A 560 -46.53 8.98 -13.40
CA THR A 560 -45.10 8.94 -13.03
C THR A 560 -44.49 7.57 -13.28
N ARG A 561 -45.33 6.54 -13.46
CA ARG A 561 -44.93 5.13 -13.52
C ARG A 561 -44.29 4.62 -12.23
N ASN A 562 -44.35 5.38 -11.13
CA ASN A 562 -43.87 4.94 -9.82
C ASN A 562 -44.60 3.68 -9.39
N VAL A 563 -43.89 2.79 -8.71
CA VAL A 563 -44.41 1.47 -8.34
C VAL A 563 -44.42 1.35 -6.82
N GLN A 564 -45.61 1.27 -6.23
CA GLN A 564 -45.77 0.95 -4.82
C GLN A 564 -46.06 -0.54 -4.68
N ILE A 565 -45.34 -1.22 -3.79
CA ILE A 565 -45.57 -2.63 -3.46
C ILE A 565 -45.72 -2.77 -1.95
N THR A 566 -46.81 -3.38 -1.52
CA THR A 566 -47.16 -3.59 -0.11
C THR A 566 -47.36 -5.07 0.17
N GLY A 567 -46.82 -5.54 1.29
CA GLY A 567 -47.06 -6.87 1.83
C GLY A 567 -47.17 -6.84 3.36
N THR A 568 -47.09 -8.00 4.00
CA THR A 568 -47.26 -8.09 5.46
C THR A 568 -46.05 -7.46 6.16
N GLY A 569 -46.26 -6.32 6.82
CA GLY A 569 -45.23 -5.66 7.63
C GLY A 569 -44.18 -4.88 6.85
N PHE A 570 -44.37 -4.67 5.54
CA PHE A 570 -43.47 -3.84 4.73
C PHE A 570 -44.19 -3.06 3.62
N GLU A 571 -43.59 -1.96 3.22
CA GLU A 571 -43.97 -1.19 2.03
C GLU A 571 -42.71 -0.67 1.34
N VAL A 572 -42.62 -0.86 0.01
CA VAL A 572 -41.57 -0.28 -0.83
C VAL A 572 -42.20 0.58 -1.92
N ASN A 573 -41.67 1.77 -2.10
CA ASN A 573 -42.03 2.66 -3.20
C ASN A 573 -40.83 2.82 -4.12
N PHE A 574 -40.98 2.51 -5.41
CA PHE A 574 -39.97 2.75 -6.44
C PHE A 574 -40.25 4.07 -7.18
N ASP A 575 -39.19 4.85 -7.38
CA ASP A 575 -39.19 6.04 -8.21
C ASP A 575 -38.79 5.68 -9.64
N SER A 576 -39.77 5.74 -10.56
CA SER A 576 -39.56 5.41 -11.97
C SER A 576 -38.93 6.55 -12.78
N GLN A 577 -38.55 7.66 -12.15
CA GLN A 577 -37.70 8.69 -12.77
C GLN A 577 -36.21 8.36 -12.60
N THR A 578 -35.84 7.82 -11.43
CA THR A 578 -34.44 7.49 -11.10
C THR A 578 -34.13 5.99 -11.16
N GLY A 579 -35.15 5.12 -11.15
CA GLY A 579 -35.04 3.66 -11.27
C GLY A 579 -34.71 2.97 -9.96
N SER A 580 -34.82 3.66 -8.83
CA SER A 580 -34.41 3.19 -7.50
C SER A 580 -35.60 3.13 -6.53
N ILE A 581 -35.36 2.54 -5.36
CA ILE A 581 -36.26 2.65 -4.21
C ILE A 581 -36.33 4.12 -3.78
N TYR A 582 -37.54 4.69 -3.80
CA TYR A 582 -37.82 6.00 -3.23
C TYR A 582 -37.82 5.95 -1.70
N ASN A 583 -38.50 4.99 -1.09
CA ASN A 583 -38.46 4.71 0.34
C ASN A 583 -38.77 3.23 0.63
N LEU A 584 -38.38 2.77 1.81
CA LEU A 584 -38.62 1.41 2.30
C LEU A 584 -39.01 1.44 3.78
N THR A 585 -40.13 0.79 4.10
CA THR A 585 -40.66 0.68 5.45
C THR A 585 -40.69 -0.78 5.88
N TYR A 586 -40.16 -1.07 7.07
CA TYR A 586 -40.29 -2.36 7.74
C TYR A 586 -40.89 -2.18 9.13
N GLY A 587 -41.95 -2.93 9.46
CA GLY A 587 -42.59 -2.87 10.77
C GLY A 587 -43.15 -1.49 11.15
N GLY A 588 -43.49 -0.65 10.16
CA GLY A 588 -43.95 0.73 10.36
C GLY A 588 -42.84 1.78 10.42
N GLU A 589 -41.57 1.37 10.43
CA GLU A 589 -40.40 2.27 10.47
C GLU A 589 -39.79 2.44 9.08
N LYS A 590 -39.55 3.69 8.65
CA LYS A 590 -38.80 3.96 7.41
C LYS A 590 -37.31 3.64 7.63
N VAL A 591 -36.85 2.53 7.06
CA VAL A 591 -35.43 2.15 7.04
C VAL A 591 -34.66 2.86 5.93
N ILE A 592 -35.35 3.19 4.83
CA ILE A 592 -34.87 4.09 3.78
C ILE A 592 -35.88 5.24 3.66
N THR A 593 -35.41 6.46 3.85
CA THR A 593 -36.26 7.66 3.78
C THR A 593 -36.45 8.15 2.35
N ASP A 594 -37.40 9.06 2.16
CA ASP A 594 -37.84 9.54 0.86
C ASP A 594 -36.68 10.08 0.01
N GLY A 595 -36.46 9.47 -1.16
CA GLY A 595 -35.43 9.82 -2.14
C GLY A 595 -34.03 9.23 -1.89
N ASN A 596 -33.85 8.45 -0.82
CA ASN A 596 -32.53 8.01 -0.33
C ASN A 596 -32.20 6.52 -0.57
N GLY A 597 -32.96 5.83 -1.43
CA GLY A 597 -32.65 4.44 -1.78
C GLY A 597 -31.40 4.26 -2.64
N PRO A 598 -30.99 3.01 -2.91
CA PRO A 598 -29.71 2.69 -3.52
C PRO A 598 -29.60 3.25 -4.94
N LYS A 599 -28.59 4.09 -5.21
CA LYS A 599 -28.31 4.63 -6.56
C LYS A 599 -26.87 4.33 -6.94
N LEU A 600 -26.62 4.13 -8.24
CA LEU A 600 -25.27 3.92 -8.75
C LEU A 600 -24.38 5.09 -8.33
N ASP A 601 -23.26 4.80 -7.70
CA ASP A 601 -22.26 5.80 -7.34
C ASP A 601 -20.88 5.30 -7.73
N ALA A 602 -20.03 6.22 -8.17
CA ALA A 602 -18.70 5.92 -8.68
C ALA A 602 -17.65 6.91 -8.16
N LEU A 603 -17.96 7.66 -7.09
CA LEU A 603 -17.00 8.57 -6.46
C LEU A 603 -16.67 8.07 -5.05
N ARG A 604 -15.38 8.11 -4.72
CA ARG A 604 -14.92 8.16 -3.32
C ARG A 604 -14.05 9.39 -3.13
N ALA A 605 -13.83 9.78 -1.88
CA ALA A 605 -12.88 10.84 -1.58
C ALA A 605 -11.47 10.42 -2.02
N PHE A 606 -10.73 11.28 -2.73
CA PHE A 606 -9.37 10.92 -3.13
C PHE A 606 -8.46 10.81 -1.90
N THR A 607 -7.58 9.82 -1.93
CA THR A 607 -6.45 9.67 -1.02
C THR A 607 -5.25 10.47 -1.52
N ASN A 608 -4.21 10.63 -0.69
CA ASN A 608 -2.97 11.29 -1.12
C ASN A 608 -2.33 10.60 -2.35
N ASN A 609 -2.51 9.29 -2.49
CA ASN A 609 -1.98 8.46 -3.57
C ASN A 609 -2.77 8.53 -4.88
N ASP A 610 -3.95 9.15 -4.93
CA ASP A 610 -4.74 9.23 -6.16
C ASP A 610 -4.27 10.37 -7.10
N ASN A 611 -3.14 11.03 -6.78
CA ASN A 611 -2.54 12.13 -7.55
C ASN A 611 -2.22 11.79 -9.02
N TRP A 612 -2.21 10.52 -9.42
CA TRP A 612 -2.04 10.06 -10.79
C TRP A 612 -3.34 10.09 -11.62
N PHE A 613 -4.52 10.21 -11.00
CA PHE A 613 -5.79 10.06 -11.75
C PHE A 613 -7.04 10.72 -11.16
N TYR A 614 -6.95 11.44 -10.04
CA TYR A 614 -8.15 11.99 -9.39
C TYR A 614 -8.88 13.08 -10.21
N GLN A 615 -8.17 13.81 -11.09
CA GLN A 615 -8.75 14.90 -11.89
C GLN A 615 -9.82 14.41 -12.88
N PRO A 616 -9.58 13.37 -13.70
CA PRO A 616 -10.59 12.74 -14.55
C PRO A 616 -11.92 12.42 -13.89
N TRP A 617 -11.96 12.15 -12.58
CA TRP A 617 -13.22 11.86 -11.87
C TRP A 617 -14.17 13.06 -11.87
N PHE A 618 -13.63 14.27 -11.75
CA PHE A 618 -14.42 15.51 -11.82
C PHE A 618 -14.68 15.91 -13.27
N GLU A 619 -13.71 15.73 -14.15
CA GLU A 619 -13.86 16.03 -15.58
C GLU A 619 -14.92 15.17 -16.26
N HIS A 620 -15.17 13.97 -15.74
CA HIS A 620 -16.24 13.05 -16.17
C HIS A 620 -17.48 13.12 -15.28
N GLY A 621 -17.52 14.04 -14.31
CA GLY A 621 -18.71 14.34 -13.52
C GLY A 621 -19.12 13.26 -12.51
N LEU A 622 -18.21 12.39 -12.07
CA LEU A 622 -18.52 11.32 -11.11
C LEU A 622 -19.08 11.86 -9.78
N HIS A 623 -18.77 13.12 -9.43
CA HIS A 623 -19.26 13.78 -8.22
C HIS A 623 -20.72 14.25 -8.28
N ASN A 624 -21.33 14.23 -9.46
CA ASN A 624 -22.66 14.80 -9.68
C ASN A 624 -23.47 13.97 -10.71
N LEU A 625 -23.45 12.65 -10.55
CA LEU A 625 -24.23 11.75 -11.41
C LEU A 625 -25.74 11.98 -11.24
N VAL A 626 -26.44 12.16 -12.35
CA VAL A 626 -27.90 12.25 -12.41
C VAL A 626 -28.45 10.99 -13.07
N HIS A 627 -29.36 10.31 -12.38
CA HIS A 627 -29.96 9.05 -12.83
C HIS A 627 -31.28 9.31 -13.55
N THR A 628 -31.41 8.81 -14.77
CA THR A 628 -32.61 8.95 -15.60
C THR A 628 -33.01 7.60 -16.16
N VAL A 629 -34.24 7.18 -15.86
CA VAL A 629 -34.84 5.97 -16.44
C VAL A 629 -35.13 6.18 -17.93
N LYS A 630 -34.69 5.23 -18.76
CA LYS A 630 -34.98 5.15 -20.20
C LYS A 630 -36.10 4.16 -20.50
N GLU A 631 -36.15 3.06 -19.78
CA GLU A 631 -37.20 2.04 -19.88
C GLU A 631 -37.56 1.52 -18.49
N VAL A 632 -38.86 1.26 -18.26
CA VAL A 632 -39.37 0.59 -17.07
C VAL A 632 -40.37 -0.50 -17.46
N THR A 633 -40.20 -1.70 -16.92
CA THR A 633 -41.13 -2.82 -17.08
C THR A 633 -41.48 -3.40 -15.71
N VAL A 634 -42.78 -3.58 -15.45
CA VAL A 634 -43.29 -4.16 -14.20
C VAL A 634 -44.00 -5.47 -14.53
N VAL A 635 -43.62 -6.56 -13.87
CA VAL A 635 -44.18 -7.90 -14.11
C VAL A 635 -44.44 -8.59 -12.78
N GLY A 636 -45.67 -9.08 -12.57
CA GLY A 636 -45.95 -10.05 -11.52
C GLY A 636 -45.61 -11.46 -11.99
N LYS A 637 -44.87 -12.23 -11.18
CA LYS A 637 -44.47 -13.61 -11.49
C LYS A 637 -44.39 -14.40 -10.18
N ASP A 638 -45.04 -15.56 -10.10
CA ASP A 638 -44.82 -16.55 -9.03
C ASP A 638 -44.80 -15.97 -7.60
N ASN A 639 -45.80 -15.15 -7.26
CA ASN A 639 -45.92 -14.41 -5.98
C ASN A 639 -44.85 -13.35 -5.70
N THR A 640 -44.05 -12.98 -6.70
CA THR A 640 -43.09 -11.88 -6.68
C THR A 640 -43.53 -10.76 -7.61
N VAL A 641 -43.02 -9.54 -7.36
CA VAL A 641 -43.16 -8.41 -8.28
C VAL A 641 -41.78 -7.99 -8.76
N MET A 642 -41.57 -8.05 -10.07
CA MET A 642 -40.33 -7.66 -10.73
C MET A 642 -40.48 -6.26 -11.35
N VAL A 643 -39.53 -5.38 -11.07
CA VAL A 643 -39.42 -4.04 -11.66
C VAL A 643 -38.05 -3.92 -12.35
N SER A 644 -38.06 -3.92 -13.67
CA SER A 644 -36.87 -3.78 -14.50
C SER A 644 -36.71 -2.35 -14.98
N TYR A 645 -35.52 -1.79 -14.83
CA TYR A 645 -35.15 -0.46 -15.30
C TYR A 645 -33.92 -0.51 -16.21
N THR A 646 -33.92 0.32 -17.24
CA THR A 646 -32.71 0.76 -17.93
C THR A 646 -32.43 2.19 -17.47
N VAL A 647 -31.34 2.40 -16.74
CA VAL A 647 -30.98 3.70 -16.15
C VAL A 647 -29.72 4.25 -16.80
N GLU A 648 -29.80 5.47 -17.30
CA GLU A 648 -28.63 6.24 -17.70
C GLU A 648 -28.18 7.11 -16.52
N SER A 649 -26.90 7.05 -16.16
CA SER A 649 -26.32 7.89 -15.10
C SER A 649 -25.25 8.78 -15.72
N GLN A 650 -25.54 10.08 -15.81
CA GLN A 650 -24.68 11.07 -16.45
C GLN A 650 -24.77 12.40 -15.68
N ALA A 651 -23.64 13.07 -15.50
CA ALA A 651 -23.63 14.41 -14.93
C ALA A 651 -24.10 15.47 -15.94
N PRO A 652 -24.65 16.61 -15.51
CA PRO A 652 -25.05 17.68 -16.43
C PRO A 652 -23.86 18.34 -17.15
N ASN A 653 -22.68 18.31 -16.53
CA ASN A 653 -21.42 18.87 -17.02
C ASN A 653 -20.24 18.26 -16.24
N GLY A 654 -19.02 18.46 -16.74
CA GLY A 654 -17.79 18.16 -16.00
C GLY A 654 -17.44 19.27 -15.02
N ALA A 655 -16.47 19.01 -14.15
CA ALA A 655 -15.92 19.99 -13.21
C ALA A 655 -14.39 19.94 -13.17
N ARG A 656 -13.78 20.99 -12.62
CA ARG A 656 -12.36 21.01 -12.25
C ARG A 656 -12.23 21.05 -10.74
N ILE A 657 -11.41 20.14 -10.22
CA ILE A 657 -10.98 20.17 -8.82
C ILE A 657 -9.74 21.08 -8.69
N LYS A 658 -9.83 22.12 -7.85
CA LYS A 658 -8.73 23.02 -7.50
C LYS A 658 -8.13 22.61 -6.17
N GLY A 659 -6.81 22.80 -6.04
CA GLY A 659 -6.03 22.30 -4.92
C GLY A 659 -5.25 21.05 -5.36
N GLY A 660 -5.34 19.98 -4.59
CA GLY A 660 -4.62 18.74 -4.88
C GLY A 660 -4.71 17.75 -3.74
N THR A 661 -4.18 16.55 -3.95
CA THR A 661 -4.28 15.47 -2.95
C THR A 661 -3.48 15.81 -1.68
N SER A 662 -2.38 16.57 -1.79
CA SER A 662 -1.58 17.07 -0.64
C SER A 662 -2.01 18.47 -0.16
N SER A 663 -3.01 19.09 -0.81
CA SER A 663 -3.48 20.43 -0.46
C SER A 663 -4.40 20.38 0.77
N GLY A 664 -4.18 21.33 1.68
CA GLY A 664 -5.16 21.62 2.73
C GLY A 664 -6.44 22.24 2.19
N LYS A 665 -6.46 22.87 1.01
CA LYS A 665 -7.59 23.68 0.53
C LYS A 665 -8.05 23.20 -0.84
N ASN A 666 -9.18 22.51 -0.88
CA ASN A 666 -9.79 22.02 -2.11
C ASN A 666 -11.10 22.76 -2.43
N SER A 667 -11.39 22.94 -3.71
CA SER A 667 -12.67 23.46 -4.18
C SER A 667 -13.02 22.94 -5.56
N ILE A 668 -14.32 22.86 -5.87
CA ILE A 668 -14.81 22.35 -7.15
C ILE A 668 -15.35 23.52 -7.98
N GLU A 669 -14.90 23.61 -9.23
CA GLU A 669 -15.40 24.53 -10.24
C GLU A 669 -16.24 23.76 -11.26
N GLU A 670 -17.56 23.98 -11.25
CA GLU A 670 -18.48 23.40 -12.23
C GLU A 670 -18.33 24.08 -13.61
N LEU A 671 -18.04 23.30 -14.65
CA LEU A 671 -17.88 23.79 -16.02
C LEU A 671 -19.24 23.91 -16.73
N THR A 672 -20.12 24.75 -16.19
CA THR A 672 -21.53 24.88 -16.63
C THR A 672 -21.69 25.43 -18.06
N ASP A 673 -20.65 26.03 -18.61
CA ASP A 673 -20.55 26.47 -20.01
C ASP A 673 -20.34 25.31 -21.00
N ARG A 674 -19.84 24.17 -20.52
CA ARG A 674 -19.67 22.93 -21.29
C ARG A 674 -20.60 21.83 -20.75
N LYS A 675 -21.86 21.88 -21.16
CA LYS A 675 -22.84 20.83 -20.85
C LYS A 675 -22.46 19.51 -21.53
N PHE A 676 -22.66 18.40 -20.83
CA PHE A 676 -22.47 17.08 -21.40
C PHE A 676 -23.54 16.75 -22.43
N ASP A 677 -23.13 16.05 -23.49
CA ASP A 677 -24.02 15.48 -24.50
C ASP A 677 -23.97 13.93 -24.49
N ASN A 678 -24.58 13.30 -25.48
CA ASN A 678 -24.67 11.83 -25.57
C ASN A 678 -23.31 11.12 -25.68
N ASN A 679 -22.26 11.82 -26.08
CA ASN A 679 -20.90 11.31 -26.29
C ASN A 679 -19.99 11.50 -25.06
N ASP A 680 -20.39 12.35 -24.12
CA ASP A 680 -19.70 12.50 -22.85
C ASP A 680 -19.92 11.29 -21.95
N PHE A 681 -19.09 11.15 -20.91
CA PHE A 681 -19.07 9.97 -20.07
C PHE A 681 -20.43 9.70 -19.42
N LYS A 682 -20.89 8.45 -19.52
CA LYS A 682 -22.12 7.98 -18.88
C LYS A 682 -22.11 6.49 -18.62
N PHE A 683 -22.81 6.09 -17.56
CA PHE A 683 -23.16 4.70 -17.32
C PHE A 683 -24.53 4.37 -17.90
N THR A 684 -24.69 3.15 -18.40
CA THR A 684 -25.98 2.53 -18.66
C THR A 684 -26.10 1.30 -17.78
N THR A 685 -27.12 1.27 -16.93
CA THR A 685 -27.36 0.18 -15.98
C THR A 685 -28.69 -0.46 -16.28
N ASN A 686 -28.64 -1.74 -16.66
CA ASN A 686 -29.84 -2.58 -16.71
C ASN A 686 -29.99 -3.25 -15.36
N GLN A 687 -31.05 -2.92 -14.63
CA GLN A 687 -31.26 -3.39 -13.27
C GLN A 687 -32.65 -3.96 -13.06
N ILE A 688 -32.72 -5.08 -12.34
CA ILE A 688 -33.95 -5.82 -12.07
C ILE A 688 -34.11 -5.90 -10.55
N TRP A 689 -35.18 -5.30 -10.05
CA TRP A 689 -35.61 -5.42 -8.67
C TRP A 689 -36.68 -6.50 -8.56
N THR A 690 -36.50 -7.47 -7.66
CA THR A 690 -37.49 -8.53 -7.37
C THR A 690 -37.94 -8.41 -5.93
N VAL A 691 -39.23 -8.14 -5.71
CA VAL A 691 -39.85 -8.04 -4.39
C VAL A 691 -40.55 -9.35 -4.05
N TYR A 692 -40.22 -9.90 -2.88
CA TYR A 692 -40.77 -11.15 -2.35
C TYR A 692 -41.81 -10.91 -1.24
N GLN A 693 -42.59 -11.94 -0.88
CA GLN A 693 -43.74 -11.80 0.03
C GLN A 693 -43.36 -11.47 1.49
N ASP A 694 -42.15 -11.82 1.93
CA ASP A 694 -41.64 -11.49 3.27
C ASP A 694 -41.05 -10.07 3.39
N GLY A 695 -41.05 -9.30 2.29
CA GLY A 695 -40.45 -7.97 2.22
C GLY A 695 -38.98 -7.94 1.82
N SER A 696 -38.39 -9.09 1.49
CA SER A 696 -37.07 -9.14 0.86
C SER A 696 -37.11 -8.51 -0.53
N ILE A 697 -36.06 -7.79 -0.88
CA ILE A 697 -35.93 -7.10 -2.17
C ILE A 697 -34.56 -7.44 -2.75
N GLU A 698 -34.53 -8.15 -3.87
CA GLU A 698 -33.29 -8.49 -4.59
C GLU A 698 -33.06 -7.52 -5.74
N LEU A 699 -31.82 -7.04 -5.87
CA LEU A 699 -31.30 -6.32 -7.03
C LEU A 699 -30.33 -7.21 -7.79
N GLN A 700 -30.51 -7.30 -9.12
CA GLN A 700 -29.48 -7.74 -10.06
C GLN A 700 -29.23 -6.62 -11.06
N ALA A 701 -27.98 -6.20 -11.23
CA ALA A 701 -27.59 -5.09 -12.08
C ALA A 701 -26.45 -5.45 -13.03
N SER A 702 -26.53 -4.98 -14.27
CA SER A 702 -25.48 -5.00 -15.28
C SER A 702 -25.14 -3.55 -15.62
N ILE A 703 -23.94 -3.12 -15.23
CA ILE A 703 -23.45 -1.76 -15.40
C ILE A 703 -22.47 -1.74 -16.57
N THR A 704 -22.66 -0.81 -17.50
CA THR A 704 -21.74 -0.56 -18.63
C THR A 704 -21.48 0.94 -18.76
N SER A 705 -20.41 1.34 -19.45
CA SER A 705 -20.16 2.74 -19.80
C SER A 705 -19.80 2.90 -21.28
N ASN A 706 -19.85 4.13 -21.77
CA ASN A 706 -19.34 4.48 -23.09
C ASN A 706 -17.82 4.75 -23.11
N ARG A 707 -17.11 4.60 -21.98
CA ARG A 707 -15.64 4.72 -21.87
C ARG A 707 -15.07 3.63 -20.95
N SER A 708 -15.05 2.39 -21.43
CA SER A 708 -14.67 1.22 -20.62
C SER A 708 -13.24 1.23 -20.08
N SER A 709 -12.33 2.05 -20.63
CA SER A 709 -10.95 2.19 -20.17
C SER A 709 -10.77 3.21 -19.03
N LEU A 710 -11.81 3.97 -18.68
CA LEU A 710 -11.73 4.95 -17.59
C LEU A 710 -11.50 4.22 -16.26
N VAL A 711 -10.49 4.63 -15.50
CA VAL A 711 -10.28 4.12 -14.14
C VAL A 711 -11.25 4.83 -13.19
N LEU A 712 -12.03 4.04 -12.46
CA LEU A 712 -12.96 4.53 -11.46
C LEU A 712 -12.34 4.42 -10.07
N PRO A 713 -12.65 5.34 -9.15
CA PRO A 713 -12.19 5.20 -7.78
C PRO A 713 -12.99 4.12 -7.03
N ARG A 714 -14.23 3.87 -7.45
CA ARG A 714 -15.09 2.75 -7.07
C ARG A 714 -16.23 2.57 -8.07
N LEU A 715 -16.97 1.48 -7.97
CA LEU A 715 -18.23 1.29 -8.67
C LEU A 715 -19.20 0.49 -7.80
N GLY A 716 -20.39 1.04 -7.56
CA GLY A 716 -21.33 0.45 -6.61
C GLY A 716 -22.65 1.18 -6.50
N TYR A 717 -23.39 0.86 -5.44
CA TYR A 717 -24.60 1.59 -5.04
C TYR A 717 -24.40 2.26 -3.69
N MET A 718 -24.79 3.52 -3.59
CA MET A 718 -24.88 4.25 -2.33
C MET A 718 -26.34 4.33 -1.87
N VAL A 719 -26.59 3.96 -0.61
CA VAL A 719 -27.88 4.12 0.07
C VAL A 719 -27.68 4.97 1.31
N LYS A 720 -28.60 5.92 1.54
CA LYS A 720 -28.56 6.79 2.72
C LYS A 720 -29.59 6.32 3.75
N MET A 721 -29.11 5.86 4.91
CA MET A 721 -29.94 5.34 5.99
C MET A 721 -30.00 6.30 7.19
N PRO A 722 -31.16 6.45 7.87
CA PRO A 722 -31.30 7.34 9.01
C PRO A 722 -30.26 7.14 10.11
N GLN A 723 -29.78 8.23 10.71
CA GLN A 723 -28.74 8.22 11.76
C GLN A 723 -29.03 7.28 12.94
N GLN A 724 -30.30 6.95 13.22
CA GLN A 724 -30.68 6.03 14.29
C GLN A 724 -30.21 4.58 14.07
N TYR A 725 -29.91 4.18 12.83
CA TYR A 725 -29.38 2.86 12.49
C TYR A 725 -27.85 2.88 12.54
N ALA A 726 -27.31 3.12 13.74
CA ALA A 726 -25.88 3.38 13.96
C ALA A 726 -25.04 2.13 14.22
N ASP A 727 -25.65 0.97 14.51
CA ASP A 727 -24.93 -0.28 14.76
C ASP A 727 -24.62 -0.95 13.42
N PHE A 728 -23.33 -1.07 13.09
CA PHE A 728 -22.84 -1.68 11.86
C PHE A 728 -22.31 -3.09 12.15
N THR A 729 -22.82 -4.10 11.47
CA THR A 729 -22.33 -5.48 11.57
C THR A 729 -22.18 -6.06 10.18
N TYR A 730 -21.07 -6.73 9.90
CA TYR A 730 -20.83 -7.32 8.59
C TYR A 730 -20.07 -8.65 8.70
N TYR A 731 -20.17 -9.46 7.66
CA TYR A 731 -19.37 -10.66 7.46
C TYR A 731 -18.49 -10.48 6.22
N GLY A 732 -17.20 -10.22 6.44
CA GLY A 732 -16.24 -9.83 5.40
C GLY A 732 -14.85 -9.65 5.98
N ARG A 733 -13.93 -9.00 5.27
CA ARG A 733 -12.59 -8.71 5.79
C ARG A 733 -12.62 -7.56 6.79
N GLY A 734 -11.94 -7.73 7.91
CA GLY A 734 -11.83 -6.70 8.93
C GLY A 734 -10.97 -7.13 10.12
N PRO A 735 -11.07 -6.42 11.26
CA PRO A 735 -11.94 -5.25 11.48
C PRO A 735 -11.36 -3.94 10.94
N ILE A 736 -10.09 -3.94 10.51
CA ILE A 736 -9.39 -2.74 10.09
C ILE A 736 -9.73 -2.43 8.63
N ASP A 737 -9.90 -1.14 8.34
CA ASP A 737 -10.03 -0.58 6.99
C ASP A 737 -9.04 -1.23 5.99
N ASN A 738 -9.57 -1.73 4.87
CA ASN A 738 -8.82 -2.51 3.89
C ASN A 738 -9.31 -2.28 2.45
N TYR A 739 -8.42 -2.54 1.49
CA TYR A 739 -8.63 -2.29 0.06
C TYR A 739 -8.10 -3.45 -0.78
N ALA A 740 -8.45 -3.48 -2.07
CA ALA A 740 -8.05 -4.54 -3.01
C ALA A 740 -6.56 -4.93 -2.90
N ASP A 741 -5.68 -3.95 -2.75
CA ASP A 741 -4.23 -4.09 -2.67
C ASP A 741 -3.65 -3.98 -1.23
N ARG A 742 -4.50 -3.89 -0.20
CA ARG A 742 -4.10 -3.82 1.22
C ARG A 742 -5.10 -4.52 2.14
N LYS A 743 -5.24 -5.84 1.96
CA LYS A 743 -6.20 -6.67 2.71
C LYS A 743 -5.63 -7.98 3.23
N THR A 744 -4.34 -8.23 3.11
CA THR A 744 -3.75 -9.53 3.46
C THR A 744 -3.78 -9.78 4.97
N GLY A 745 -3.74 -8.72 5.78
CA GLY A 745 -3.84 -8.79 7.24
C GLY A 745 -5.27 -8.84 7.79
N GLN A 746 -6.30 -8.72 6.94
CA GLN A 746 -7.70 -8.66 7.37
C GLN A 746 -8.42 -9.95 7.00
N PHE A 747 -8.96 -10.63 8.02
CA PHE A 747 -9.58 -11.94 7.88
C PHE A 747 -11.08 -11.87 7.73
N ILE A 748 -11.64 -12.90 7.09
CA ILE A 748 -13.06 -13.04 6.84
C ILE A 748 -13.72 -13.59 8.10
N GLU A 749 -14.30 -12.70 8.90
CA GLU A 749 -14.99 -13.01 10.15
C GLU A 749 -16.23 -12.10 10.28
N GLN A 750 -17.08 -12.36 11.27
CA GLN A 750 -18.17 -11.44 11.58
C GLN A 750 -17.65 -10.34 12.52
N TYR A 751 -17.76 -9.09 12.10
CA TYR A 751 -17.37 -7.92 12.88
C TYR A 751 -18.56 -7.05 13.24
N THR A 752 -18.50 -6.40 14.39
CA THR A 752 -19.50 -5.46 14.87
C THR A 752 -18.81 -4.18 15.33
N ASN A 753 -19.32 -3.04 14.87
CA ASN A 753 -18.87 -1.70 15.22
C ASN A 753 -20.08 -0.73 15.22
N THR A 754 -19.82 0.55 15.36
CA THR A 754 -20.78 1.62 15.07
C THR A 754 -20.34 2.38 13.82
N VAL A 755 -21.27 3.03 13.11
CA VAL A 755 -20.93 3.87 11.94
C VAL A 755 -19.92 4.96 12.31
N ALA A 756 -20.01 5.54 13.50
CA ALA A 756 -19.03 6.51 13.99
C ALA A 756 -17.65 5.88 14.29
N GLY A 757 -17.63 4.59 14.66
CA GLY A 757 -16.40 3.83 14.91
C GLY A 757 -15.67 3.38 13.65
N GLU A 758 -16.27 3.53 12.46
CA GLU A 758 -15.60 3.31 11.16
C GLU A 758 -14.75 4.51 10.73
N PHE A 759 -14.86 5.65 11.41
CA PHE A 759 -14.12 6.86 11.10
C PHE A 759 -12.65 6.74 11.54
N VAL A 760 -11.73 6.83 10.58
CA VAL A 760 -10.29 6.90 10.83
C VAL A 760 -9.84 8.35 10.85
N ASN A 761 -9.21 8.78 11.94
CA ASN A 761 -8.90 10.19 12.20
C ASN A 761 -7.66 10.71 11.44
N PHE A 762 -7.65 10.55 10.11
CA PHE A 762 -6.61 11.15 9.26
C PHE A 762 -6.62 12.68 9.39
N PRO A 763 -5.45 13.35 9.55
CA PRO A 763 -5.38 14.81 9.67
C PRO A 763 -6.08 15.56 8.54
N LYS A 764 -6.08 15.01 7.31
CA LYS A 764 -7.04 15.38 6.26
C LYS A 764 -8.00 14.23 6.03
N PRO A 765 -9.31 14.46 6.13
CA PRO A 765 -10.31 13.47 5.77
C PRO A 765 -10.14 13.02 4.30
N GLN A 766 -10.25 11.71 4.07
CA GLN A 766 -10.10 11.05 2.77
C GLN A 766 -10.93 9.77 2.79
N ASP A 767 -10.88 8.95 1.74
CA ASP A 767 -11.58 7.66 1.75
C ASP A 767 -11.07 6.73 2.86
N MET A 768 -12.01 6.11 3.57
CA MET A 768 -11.79 5.30 4.78
C MET A 768 -12.99 4.41 5.08
N GLY A 769 -12.82 3.48 6.02
CA GLY A 769 -13.87 2.58 6.51
C GLY A 769 -14.29 1.52 5.50
N ASN A 770 -13.44 1.22 4.50
CA ASN A 770 -13.74 0.21 3.48
C ASN A 770 -13.45 -1.20 3.99
N HIS A 771 -14.33 -2.15 3.67
CA HIS A 771 -14.18 -3.56 3.95
C HIS A 771 -14.40 -4.38 2.69
N GLU A 772 -13.40 -5.16 2.29
CA GLU A 772 -13.43 -6.01 1.10
C GLU A 772 -14.05 -7.39 1.37
N ASP A 773 -14.44 -8.09 0.30
CA ASP A 773 -14.92 -9.47 0.35
C ASP A 773 -16.12 -9.65 1.32
N VAL A 774 -17.04 -8.69 1.37
CA VAL A 774 -18.23 -8.70 2.22
C VAL A 774 -19.31 -9.60 1.62
N ARG A 775 -19.81 -10.55 2.41
CA ARG A 775 -20.96 -11.41 2.09
C ARG A 775 -22.28 -10.74 2.44
N TRP A 776 -22.31 -10.04 3.57
CA TRP A 776 -23.45 -9.24 3.99
C TRP A 776 -23.01 -8.17 4.99
N CYS A 777 -23.74 -7.07 5.03
CA CYS A 777 -23.63 -6.05 6.07
C CYS A 777 -25.02 -5.60 6.53
N ALA A 778 -25.12 -5.08 7.76
CA ALA A 778 -26.37 -4.67 8.36
C ALA A 778 -26.21 -3.37 9.14
N LEU A 779 -27.20 -2.50 9.03
CA LEU A 779 -27.36 -1.31 9.86
C LEU A 779 -28.60 -1.49 10.72
N THR A 780 -28.40 -1.49 12.03
CA THR A 780 -29.46 -1.68 13.02
C THR A 780 -29.50 -0.55 14.03
N ASN A 781 -30.67 -0.31 14.63
CA ASN A 781 -30.82 0.58 15.75
C ASN A 781 -30.56 -0.16 17.07
N GLN A 782 -30.64 0.56 18.19
CA GLN A 782 -30.44 -0.01 19.54
C GLN A 782 -31.45 -1.13 19.91
N ALA A 783 -32.62 -1.17 19.26
CA ALA A 783 -33.60 -2.26 19.41
C ALA A 783 -33.30 -3.47 18.52
N GLY A 784 -32.19 -3.45 17.76
CA GLY A 784 -31.76 -4.50 16.85
C GLY A 784 -32.56 -4.57 15.54
N LYS A 785 -33.37 -3.55 15.22
CA LYS A 785 -34.16 -3.46 13.98
C LYS A 785 -33.46 -2.60 12.94
N GLY A 786 -33.64 -2.92 11.67
CA GLY A 786 -33.05 -2.15 10.56
C GLY A 786 -33.09 -2.95 9.26
N ALA A 787 -32.03 -2.87 8.46
CA ALA A 787 -31.89 -3.60 7.22
C ALA A 787 -30.56 -4.35 7.14
N ILE A 788 -30.59 -5.53 6.53
CA ILE A 788 -29.41 -6.30 6.13
C ILE A 788 -29.33 -6.33 4.61
N PHE A 789 -28.13 -6.16 4.09
CA PHE A 789 -27.77 -6.16 2.68
C PHE A 789 -26.87 -7.36 2.42
N ILE A 790 -27.33 -8.30 1.59
CA ILE A 790 -26.67 -9.59 1.35
C ILE A 790 -26.15 -9.58 -0.08
N ALA A 791 -24.84 -9.72 -0.26
CA ALA A 791 -24.23 -9.80 -1.59
C ALA A 791 -24.74 -11.05 -2.33
N THR A 792 -24.99 -10.91 -3.63
CA THR A 792 -25.34 -12.06 -4.49
C THR A 792 -24.11 -12.91 -4.83
N ASP A 793 -22.93 -12.31 -4.75
CA ASP A 793 -21.63 -12.96 -4.72
C ASP A 793 -20.77 -12.36 -3.59
N ARG A 794 -20.10 -11.22 -3.87
CA ARG A 794 -19.31 -10.43 -2.92
C ARG A 794 -19.40 -8.95 -3.23
N LEU A 795 -19.21 -8.13 -2.19
CA LEU A 795 -19.14 -6.68 -2.29
C LEU A 795 -17.95 -6.14 -1.50
N SER A 796 -17.58 -4.89 -1.75
CA SER A 796 -16.95 -4.05 -0.74
C SER A 796 -18.03 -3.22 -0.05
N ALA A 797 -17.85 -2.91 1.23
CA ALA A 797 -18.80 -2.08 1.97
C ALA A 797 -18.10 -1.03 2.82
N SER A 798 -18.67 0.18 2.86
CA SER A 798 -18.28 1.23 3.80
C SER A 798 -19.51 1.97 4.33
N ALA A 799 -19.49 2.37 5.60
CA ALA A 799 -20.58 3.07 6.25
C ALA A 799 -20.04 4.28 7.03
N LEU A 800 -20.31 5.50 6.54
CA LEU A 800 -19.81 6.74 7.13
C LEU A 800 -20.93 7.78 7.32
N GLN A 801 -20.73 8.72 8.24
CA GLN A 801 -21.68 9.83 8.50
C GLN A 801 -21.45 11.05 7.59
N TYR A 802 -20.64 10.88 6.55
CA TYR A 802 -20.13 11.92 5.67
C TYR A 802 -20.12 11.43 4.22
N SER A 803 -20.40 12.32 3.28
CA SER A 803 -20.26 12.04 1.85
C SER A 803 -18.81 12.13 1.39
N ALA A 804 -18.49 11.55 0.23
CA ALA A 804 -17.17 11.71 -0.40
C ALA A 804 -16.79 13.20 -0.58
N LEU A 805 -17.76 14.07 -0.92
CA LEU A 805 -17.51 15.51 -1.09
C LEU A 805 -17.17 16.21 0.23
N ASP A 806 -17.84 15.84 1.33
CA ASP A 806 -17.53 16.41 2.65
C ASP A 806 -16.07 16.12 3.04
N LEU A 807 -15.61 14.89 2.79
CA LEU A 807 -14.25 14.47 3.06
C LEU A 807 -13.24 15.18 2.16
N ILE A 808 -13.52 15.33 0.85
CA ILE A 808 -12.64 16.02 -0.11
C ILE A 808 -12.43 17.49 0.24
N LEU A 809 -13.49 18.18 0.67
CA LEU A 809 -13.50 19.63 0.87
C LEU A 809 -12.97 20.05 2.25
N ALA A 810 -13.07 19.21 3.26
CA ALA A 810 -12.51 19.50 4.58
C ALA A 810 -10.97 19.43 4.57
N SER A 811 -10.31 20.43 5.15
CA SER A 811 -8.87 20.38 5.42
C SER A 811 -8.57 19.47 6.60
N HIS A 812 -9.42 19.54 7.62
CA HIS A 812 -9.25 18.90 8.92
C HIS A 812 -10.57 18.30 9.41
N PRO A 813 -10.56 17.23 10.22
CA PRO A 813 -11.78 16.59 10.73
C PRO A 813 -12.77 17.54 11.41
N TYR A 814 -12.28 18.55 12.15
CA TYR A 814 -13.15 19.51 12.84
C TYR A 814 -13.95 20.43 11.89
N GLN A 815 -13.59 20.46 10.60
CA GLN A 815 -14.25 21.24 9.56
C GLN A 815 -15.32 20.45 8.81
N LEU A 816 -15.45 19.14 9.06
CA LEU A 816 -16.54 18.34 8.52
C LEU A 816 -17.89 18.89 9.00
N PRO A 817 -18.97 18.71 8.20
CA PRO A 817 -20.30 19.07 8.66
C PRO A 817 -20.68 18.27 9.92
N LYS A 818 -21.77 18.68 10.58
CA LYS A 818 -22.30 17.88 11.69
C LYS A 818 -22.66 16.48 11.17
N ALA A 819 -22.20 15.45 11.88
CA ALA A 819 -22.52 14.06 11.57
C ALA A 819 -24.03 13.84 11.40
N GLY A 820 -24.43 13.26 10.29
CA GLY A 820 -25.82 13.04 9.92
C GLY A 820 -26.16 11.56 9.73
N ASP A 821 -27.05 11.32 8.78
CA ASP A 821 -27.41 9.98 8.30
C ASP A 821 -26.20 9.23 7.73
N THR A 822 -26.33 7.91 7.66
CA THR A 822 -25.28 7.01 7.20
C THR A 822 -25.30 6.89 5.69
N TYR A 823 -24.17 7.17 5.06
CA TYR A 823 -23.86 6.84 3.67
C TYR A 823 -23.29 5.42 3.66
N LEU A 824 -24.13 4.44 3.32
CA LEU A 824 -23.71 3.05 3.14
C LEU A 824 -23.43 2.82 1.65
N HIS A 825 -22.19 2.46 1.35
CA HIS A 825 -21.81 2.02 0.01
C HIS A 825 -21.75 0.49 -0.04
N LEU A 826 -22.27 -0.03 -1.14
CA LEU A 826 -22.29 -1.44 -1.53
C LEU A 826 -21.64 -1.51 -2.91
N ASP A 827 -20.34 -1.75 -2.94
CA ASP A 827 -19.54 -1.63 -4.14
C ASP A 827 -19.23 -2.99 -4.74
N CYS A 828 -19.31 -3.12 -6.07
CA CYS A 828 -18.81 -4.32 -6.75
C CYS A 828 -17.28 -4.36 -6.73
N ALA A 829 -16.64 -3.19 -6.73
CA ALA A 829 -15.21 -3.05 -6.55
C ALA A 829 -14.81 -1.63 -6.13
N VAL A 830 -13.69 -1.52 -5.42
CA VAL A 830 -13.04 -0.25 -5.04
C VAL A 830 -11.59 -0.30 -5.51
N THR A 831 -11.11 0.78 -6.14
CA THR A 831 -9.71 0.83 -6.61
C THR A 831 -8.77 0.85 -5.42
N GLY A 832 -7.67 0.10 -5.54
CA GLY A 832 -6.61 0.02 -4.54
C GLY A 832 -5.99 1.39 -4.18
N LEU A 833 -5.14 1.39 -3.17
CA LEU A 833 -4.51 2.60 -2.65
C LEU A 833 -3.19 2.94 -3.34
N GLY A 834 -2.45 1.95 -3.84
CA GLY A 834 -1.12 2.14 -4.43
C GLY A 834 -0.11 2.82 -3.48
N GLY A 835 0.84 3.57 -4.08
CA GLY A 835 1.86 4.34 -3.36
C GLY A 835 2.36 5.57 -4.14
N ASN A 836 1.50 6.18 -4.96
CA ASN A 836 1.92 7.21 -5.93
C ASN A 836 2.21 8.59 -5.33
N SER A 837 1.92 8.81 -4.04
CA SER A 837 2.35 10.05 -3.37
C SER A 837 3.87 10.21 -3.39
N CYS A 838 4.63 9.11 -3.45
CA CYS A 838 6.06 9.13 -3.72
C CYS A 838 6.54 7.83 -4.43
N GLY A 839 6.64 7.88 -5.77
CA GLY A 839 7.56 7.05 -6.56
C GLY A 839 7.14 5.61 -6.91
N GLN A 840 6.37 4.92 -6.06
CA GLN A 840 5.97 3.52 -6.29
C GLN A 840 5.08 3.34 -7.54
N GLY A 841 4.27 4.34 -7.88
CA GLY A 841 3.21 4.25 -8.87
C GLY A 841 1.82 4.14 -8.25
N GLY A 842 0.78 4.33 -9.08
CA GLY A 842 -0.60 3.99 -8.71
C GLY A 842 -0.80 2.47 -8.49
N PRO A 843 -1.99 2.03 -8.06
CA PRO A 843 -2.31 0.62 -7.87
C PRO A 843 -1.95 -0.23 -9.10
N LEU A 844 -1.59 -1.50 -8.91
CA LEU A 844 -1.37 -2.40 -10.04
C LEU A 844 -2.66 -2.54 -10.86
N VAL A 845 -2.54 -2.84 -12.16
CA VAL A 845 -3.70 -2.84 -13.09
C VAL A 845 -4.84 -3.75 -12.62
N HIS A 846 -4.53 -4.88 -11.98
CA HIS A 846 -5.55 -5.80 -11.45
C HIS A 846 -6.24 -5.31 -10.17
N ASP A 847 -5.69 -4.29 -9.52
CA ASP A 847 -6.26 -3.62 -8.34
C ASP A 847 -7.00 -2.32 -8.73
N ARG A 848 -7.17 -2.05 -10.03
CA ARG A 848 -7.92 -0.90 -10.54
C ARG A 848 -9.30 -1.34 -11.01
N VAL A 849 -10.28 -0.53 -10.67
CA VAL A 849 -11.65 -0.67 -11.19
C VAL A 849 -11.73 0.12 -12.50
N LEU A 850 -12.11 -0.54 -13.58
CA LEU A 850 -12.37 0.11 -14.85
C LEU A 850 -13.88 0.32 -15.03
N ALA A 851 -14.26 1.32 -15.83
CA ALA A 851 -15.65 1.55 -16.21
C ALA A 851 -16.15 0.56 -17.29
N ASP A 852 -15.55 -0.62 -17.39
CA ASP A 852 -16.01 -1.69 -18.26
C ASP A 852 -17.28 -2.37 -17.72
N GLN A 853 -17.62 -3.56 -18.21
CA GLN A 853 -18.87 -4.20 -17.78
C GLN A 853 -18.70 -4.84 -16.41
N HIS A 854 -19.54 -4.43 -15.46
CA HIS A 854 -19.67 -5.06 -14.15
C HIS A 854 -21.07 -5.63 -13.97
N ASN A 855 -21.17 -6.81 -13.35
CA ASN A 855 -22.43 -7.32 -12.84
C ASN A 855 -22.34 -7.31 -11.32
N MET A 856 -23.40 -6.87 -10.66
CA MET A 856 -23.48 -6.87 -9.21
C MET A 856 -24.92 -7.05 -8.76
N GLY A 857 -25.10 -7.55 -7.55
CA GLY A 857 -26.41 -7.65 -6.95
C GLY A 857 -26.33 -7.72 -5.44
N PHE A 858 -27.47 -7.40 -4.81
CA PHE A 858 -27.65 -7.58 -3.37
C PHE A 858 -29.12 -7.79 -3.02
N ILE A 859 -29.37 -8.37 -1.85
CA ILE A 859 -30.70 -8.58 -1.28
C ILE A 859 -30.85 -7.71 -0.04
N ILE A 860 -31.87 -6.87 0.02
CA ILE A 860 -32.29 -6.12 1.20
C ILE A 860 -33.33 -6.94 1.95
N ARG A 861 -33.13 -7.18 3.26
CA ARG A 861 -34.10 -7.86 4.12
C ARG A 861 -34.29 -7.09 5.44
N PRO A 862 -35.44 -7.23 6.13
CA PRO A 862 -35.58 -6.72 7.49
C PRO A 862 -34.56 -7.39 8.41
N ALA A 863 -33.80 -6.57 9.16
CA ALA A 863 -32.80 -7.07 10.08
C ALA A 863 -33.36 -7.31 11.49
N ASN A 864 -32.88 -8.38 12.13
CA ASN A 864 -32.94 -8.60 13.56
C ASN A 864 -31.53 -8.93 14.05
N LYS A 865 -30.95 -8.09 14.91
CA LYS A 865 -29.55 -8.23 15.39
C LYS A 865 -29.25 -9.61 16.00
N ALA A 866 -30.22 -10.24 16.63
CA ALA A 866 -30.08 -11.58 17.22
C ALA A 866 -29.84 -12.69 16.16
N ASP A 867 -30.33 -12.49 14.92
CA ASP A 867 -30.47 -13.56 13.92
C ASP A 867 -29.79 -13.23 12.58
N LEU A 868 -28.92 -12.20 12.51
CA LEU A 868 -28.35 -11.69 11.25
C LEU A 868 -27.76 -12.78 10.35
N THR A 869 -26.96 -13.70 10.89
CA THR A 869 -26.36 -14.80 10.12
C THR A 869 -27.41 -15.72 9.49
N ALA A 870 -28.49 -16.02 10.21
CA ALA A 870 -29.56 -16.88 9.71
C ALA A 870 -30.40 -16.15 8.65
N ILE A 871 -30.68 -14.86 8.85
CA ILE A 871 -31.37 -14.01 7.85
C ILE A 871 -30.51 -13.86 6.59
N ALA A 872 -29.17 -13.78 6.72
CA ALA A 872 -28.26 -13.67 5.60
C ALA A 872 -28.07 -14.96 4.80
N ASN A 873 -28.42 -16.12 5.36
CA ASN A 873 -28.17 -17.42 4.76
C ASN A 873 -29.17 -17.75 3.65
N VAL A 874 -29.06 -17.05 2.53
CA VAL A 874 -29.91 -17.20 1.34
C VAL A 874 -29.08 -17.08 0.06
N ALA A 875 -29.56 -17.69 -1.02
CA ALA A 875 -29.06 -17.52 -2.37
C ALA A 875 -30.00 -16.63 -3.20
N PRO A 876 -29.49 -15.82 -4.14
CA PRO A 876 -30.31 -15.06 -5.08
C PRO A 876 -31.18 -15.96 -5.97
N ALA A 877 -32.35 -15.46 -6.36
CA ALA A 877 -33.29 -16.17 -7.25
C ALA A 877 -33.84 -15.28 -8.37
N GLY A 878 -33.54 -13.97 -8.34
CA GLY A 878 -33.98 -13.00 -9.31
C GLY A 878 -33.38 -13.21 -10.70
N GLU A 879 -34.07 -12.67 -11.70
CA GLU A 879 -33.55 -12.71 -13.07
C GLU A 879 -32.32 -11.81 -13.22
N ILE A 880 -31.32 -12.30 -13.96
CA ILE A 880 -30.07 -11.57 -14.23
C ILE A 880 -30.28 -10.70 -15.47
N PRO A 881 -30.03 -9.37 -15.41
CA PRO A 881 -30.13 -8.50 -16.57
C PRO A 881 -29.09 -8.85 -17.64
N LEU A 882 -29.41 -8.54 -18.89
CA LEU A 882 -28.46 -8.62 -20.01
C LEU A 882 -27.76 -7.28 -20.23
N SER A 883 -26.53 -7.34 -20.72
CA SER A 883 -25.74 -6.17 -21.08
C SER A 883 -25.72 -6.01 -22.60
N ILE A 884 -25.87 -4.78 -23.06
CA ILE A 884 -25.57 -4.38 -24.44
C ILE A 884 -24.33 -3.49 -24.35
N ILE A 885 -23.25 -3.85 -25.02
CA ILE A 885 -21.98 -3.10 -24.98
C ILE A 885 -21.57 -2.82 -26.41
N ARG A 886 -21.21 -1.58 -26.73
CA ARG A 886 -20.64 -1.25 -28.05
C ARG A 886 -19.19 -0.85 -27.88
N ASP A 887 -18.30 -1.57 -28.55
CA ASP A 887 -16.90 -1.19 -28.59
C ASP A 887 -16.68 0.07 -29.44
N ARG A 888 -15.47 0.65 -29.35
CA ARG A 888 -15.09 1.85 -30.10
C ARG A 888 -15.08 1.65 -31.62
N ALA A 889 -15.04 0.40 -32.10
CA ALA A 889 -15.15 0.07 -33.52
C ALA A 889 -16.61 -0.08 -34.00
N GLY A 890 -17.57 0.05 -33.09
CA GLY A 890 -19.00 -0.03 -33.35
C GLY A 890 -19.56 -1.45 -33.35
N ARG A 891 -18.85 -2.43 -32.81
CA ARG A 891 -19.35 -3.80 -32.64
C ARG A 891 -20.10 -3.91 -31.31
N VAL A 892 -21.31 -4.45 -31.38
CA VAL A 892 -22.18 -4.62 -30.23
C VAL A 892 -22.08 -6.05 -29.71
N GLU A 893 -21.68 -6.18 -28.46
CA GLU A 893 -21.67 -7.41 -27.70
C GLU A 893 -22.91 -7.49 -26.81
N LEU A 894 -23.56 -8.66 -26.82
CA LEU A 894 -24.66 -8.98 -25.92
C LEU A 894 -24.12 -9.96 -24.89
N LYS A 895 -24.13 -9.56 -23.62
CA LYS A 895 -23.57 -10.36 -22.52
C LYS A 895 -24.61 -10.61 -21.44
N SER A 896 -24.38 -11.66 -20.67
CA SER A 896 -25.15 -11.99 -19.48
C SER A 896 -24.26 -12.77 -18.52
N ALA A 897 -24.44 -12.54 -17.21
CA ALA A 897 -23.83 -13.39 -16.18
C ALA A 897 -24.56 -14.74 -16.03
N LYS A 898 -25.73 -14.92 -16.66
CA LYS A 898 -26.48 -16.18 -16.67
C LYS A 898 -25.76 -17.20 -17.56
N LYS A 899 -25.28 -18.28 -16.94
CA LYS A 899 -24.60 -19.37 -17.63
C LYS A 899 -25.52 -20.00 -18.69
N ASP A 900 -24.96 -20.31 -19.85
CA ASP A 900 -25.65 -20.96 -20.98
C ASP A 900 -26.88 -20.19 -21.53
N ALA A 901 -26.98 -18.87 -21.23
CA ALA A 901 -28.07 -18.05 -21.70
C ALA A 901 -28.10 -17.94 -23.23
N VAL A 902 -29.25 -18.30 -23.82
CA VAL A 902 -29.52 -18.03 -25.24
C VAL A 902 -30.13 -16.64 -25.38
N ILE A 903 -29.37 -15.72 -25.97
CA ILE A 903 -29.79 -14.34 -26.21
C ILE A 903 -30.30 -14.22 -27.65
N LEU A 904 -31.49 -13.66 -27.79
CA LEU A 904 -32.08 -13.25 -29.07
C LEU A 904 -32.02 -11.72 -29.19
N TYR A 905 -31.94 -11.21 -30.42
CA TYR A 905 -31.97 -9.78 -30.68
C TYR A 905 -32.67 -9.41 -31.99
N SER A 906 -33.13 -8.17 -32.08
CA SER A 906 -33.66 -7.54 -33.30
C SER A 906 -33.03 -6.16 -33.48
N LEU A 907 -32.82 -5.75 -34.73
CA LEU A 907 -32.31 -4.42 -35.06
C LEU A 907 -33.43 -3.53 -35.59
N ASN A 908 -33.43 -2.25 -35.26
CA ASN A 908 -34.30 -1.20 -35.82
C ASN A 908 -35.80 -1.57 -35.90
N GLY A 909 -36.30 -2.32 -34.91
CA GLY A 909 -37.70 -2.75 -34.86
C GLY A 909 -38.07 -3.86 -35.84
N GLU A 910 -37.10 -4.57 -36.42
CA GLU A 910 -37.34 -5.75 -37.25
C GLU A 910 -38.11 -6.82 -36.49
N LYS A 911 -39.10 -7.44 -37.15
CA LYS A 911 -39.92 -8.52 -36.55
C LYS A 911 -39.16 -9.83 -36.37
N LYS A 912 -38.03 -10.00 -37.08
CA LYS A 912 -37.25 -11.24 -37.05
C LYS A 912 -36.26 -11.19 -35.89
N ALA A 913 -36.40 -12.13 -34.97
CA ALA A 913 -35.41 -12.39 -33.93
C ALA A 913 -34.20 -13.13 -34.52
N ASN A 914 -33.00 -12.67 -34.21
CA ASN A 914 -31.75 -13.32 -34.54
C ASN A 914 -31.14 -13.89 -33.25
N ARG A 915 -30.58 -15.09 -33.32
CA ARG A 915 -29.83 -15.66 -32.20
C ARG A 915 -28.44 -15.03 -32.14
N TYR A 916 -28.04 -14.54 -30.98
CA TYR A 916 -26.72 -13.97 -30.79
C TYR A 916 -25.65 -15.06 -30.74
N THR A 917 -24.70 -15.01 -31.66
CA THR A 917 -23.56 -15.94 -31.73
C THR A 917 -22.22 -15.23 -31.85
N THR A 918 -22.21 -14.01 -32.38
CA THR A 918 -21.03 -13.18 -32.60
C THR A 918 -21.39 -11.70 -32.44
N PRO A 919 -20.44 -10.81 -32.13
CA PRO A 919 -20.68 -9.37 -32.05
C PRO A 919 -21.39 -8.81 -33.30
N VAL A 920 -22.37 -7.92 -33.08
CA VAL A 920 -23.21 -7.34 -34.12
C VAL A 920 -22.60 -6.03 -34.63
N PRO A 921 -22.27 -5.89 -35.92
CA PRO A 921 -21.72 -4.64 -36.44
C PRO A 921 -22.80 -3.56 -36.45
N MET A 922 -22.60 -2.50 -35.66
CA MET A 922 -23.48 -1.34 -35.60
C MET A 922 -22.69 -0.04 -35.70
N ARG A 923 -21.61 0.01 -36.50
CA ARG A 923 -20.81 1.23 -36.71
C ARG A 923 -21.66 2.40 -37.25
N ASP A 924 -22.63 2.11 -38.11
CA ASP A 924 -23.56 3.11 -38.67
C ASP A 924 -24.65 3.58 -37.68
N GLY A 925 -24.65 3.06 -36.45
CA GLY A 925 -25.67 3.35 -35.44
C GLY A 925 -26.92 2.49 -35.59
N GLY A 926 -27.98 2.86 -34.89
CA GLY A 926 -29.28 2.19 -34.88
C GLY A 926 -29.70 1.68 -33.50
N THR A 927 -30.88 1.06 -33.43
CA THR A 927 -31.44 0.51 -32.19
C THR A 927 -31.31 -1.01 -32.18
N ILE A 928 -30.86 -1.56 -31.07
CA ILE A 928 -30.84 -3.00 -30.81
C ILE A 928 -31.70 -3.30 -29.60
N LYS A 929 -32.56 -4.31 -29.73
CA LYS A 929 -33.32 -4.88 -28.62
C LYS A 929 -32.87 -6.33 -28.44
N ALA A 930 -32.49 -6.71 -27.23
CA ALA A 930 -32.04 -8.06 -26.88
C ALA A 930 -32.86 -8.64 -25.72
N TRP A 931 -33.06 -9.96 -25.69
CA TRP A 931 -33.82 -10.68 -24.67
C TRP A 931 -33.39 -12.14 -24.55
N TYR A 932 -33.73 -12.80 -23.44
CA TYR A 932 -33.51 -14.25 -23.32
C TYR A 932 -34.58 -15.04 -24.08
N GLU A 933 -34.17 -16.09 -24.78
CA GLU A 933 -35.10 -16.98 -25.51
C GLU A 933 -36.16 -17.60 -24.58
N HIS A 934 -35.76 -18.01 -23.37
CA HIS A 934 -36.66 -18.63 -22.39
C HIS A 934 -37.56 -17.63 -21.66
N ASP A 935 -37.20 -16.34 -21.65
CA ASP A 935 -38.01 -15.28 -21.04
C ASP A 935 -37.85 -13.94 -21.78
N PRO A 936 -38.67 -13.69 -22.82
CA PRO A 936 -38.63 -12.46 -23.59
C PRO A 936 -38.97 -11.19 -22.79
N ARG A 937 -39.49 -11.33 -21.56
CA ARG A 937 -39.80 -10.19 -20.69
C ARG A 937 -38.54 -9.58 -20.12
N VAL A 938 -37.49 -10.38 -19.91
CA VAL A 938 -36.15 -9.88 -19.55
C VAL A 938 -35.47 -9.42 -20.83
N ASN A 939 -35.57 -8.12 -21.10
CA ASN A 939 -35.07 -7.52 -22.31
C ASN A 939 -34.37 -6.19 -22.00
N ALA A 940 -33.45 -5.79 -22.87
CA ALA A 940 -32.89 -4.44 -22.86
C ALA A 940 -32.88 -3.89 -24.28
N THR A 941 -33.10 -2.58 -24.39
CA THR A 941 -33.02 -1.84 -25.65
C THR A 941 -31.92 -0.78 -25.55
N MET A 942 -31.10 -0.65 -26.58
CA MET A 942 -30.11 0.42 -26.69
C MET A 942 -30.09 1.04 -28.08
N THR A 943 -29.95 2.36 -28.15
CA THR A 943 -29.81 3.11 -29.40
C THR A 943 -28.43 3.73 -29.48
N PHE A 944 -27.80 3.59 -30.64
CA PHE A 944 -26.43 4.02 -30.91
C PHE A 944 -26.38 5.04 -32.04
N GLU A 945 -25.56 6.07 -31.87
CA GLU A 945 -25.21 7.00 -32.94
C GLU A 945 -24.12 6.42 -33.86
N LYS A 946 -23.96 6.99 -35.06
CA LYS A 946 -22.94 6.57 -36.02
C LYS A 946 -21.52 6.90 -35.52
N ILE A 947 -20.57 5.98 -35.66
CA ILE A 947 -19.14 6.21 -35.37
C ILE A 947 -18.41 6.58 -36.67
N GLU A 948 -18.01 7.85 -36.79
CA GLU A 948 -17.29 8.36 -37.96
C GLU A 948 -15.80 7.96 -37.97
N SER A 949 -15.13 7.96 -36.82
CA SER A 949 -13.70 7.61 -36.70
C SER A 949 -13.38 6.90 -35.39
N ILE A 950 -12.33 6.07 -35.40
CA ILE A 950 -11.82 5.35 -34.21
C ILE A 950 -10.50 6.01 -33.80
N ARG A 951 -10.50 6.68 -32.63
CA ARG A 951 -9.30 7.30 -32.08
C ARG A 951 -8.32 6.24 -31.56
N THR A 952 -7.03 6.55 -31.69
CA THR A 952 -5.96 5.76 -31.04
C THR A 952 -5.93 6.15 -29.57
N GLU A 953 -5.66 5.21 -28.67
CA GLU A 953 -5.48 5.49 -27.24
C GLU A 953 -4.16 4.90 -26.75
N VAL A 954 -3.51 5.58 -25.81
CA VAL A 954 -2.43 5.00 -25.01
C VAL A 954 -3.04 4.05 -23.97
N VAL A 955 -2.57 2.81 -23.95
CA VAL A 955 -3.05 1.76 -23.03
C VAL A 955 -2.03 1.39 -21.95
N TYR A 956 -0.76 1.79 -22.12
CA TYR A 956 0.30 1.59 -21.13
C TYR A 956 1.43 2.59 -21.35
N ALA A 957 2.09 3.00 -20.28
CA ALA A 957 3.36 3.71 -20.30
C ALA A 957 4.30 3.11 -19.26
N SER A 958 5.59 2.99 -19.58
CA SER A 958 6.60 2.53 -18.63
C SER A 958 6.90 3.54 -17.53
N SER A 959 6.66 4.82 -17.81
CA SER A 959 6.87 5.95 -16.91
C SER A 959 6.08 7.15 -17.44
N GLN A 960 5.49 7.93 -16.54
CA GLN A 960 4.83 9.22 -16.83
C GLN A 960 4.92 10.13 -15.60
N GLU A 961 4.94 11.44 -15.81
CA GLU A 961 4.83 12.46 -14.77
C GLU A 961 3.36 12.69 -14.45
N SER A 962 3.01 12.79 -13.17
CA SER A 962 1.62 12.98 -12.75
C SER A 962 1.20 14.44 -12.87
N GLY A 963 0.07 14.70 -13.55
CA GLY A 963 -0.57 16.01 -13.61
C GLY A 963 -0.26 16.82 -14.86
N ASP A 964 0.98 16.84 -15.35
CA ASP A 964 1.35 17.59 -16.57
C ASP A 964 2.02 16.76 -17.68
N GLY A 965 2.37 15.49 -17.39
CA GLY A 965 3.09 14.61 -18.31
C GLY A 965 2.39 13.29 -18.62
N ASP A 966 1.07 13.23 -18.52
CA ASP A 966 0.30 12.00 -18.74
C ASP A 966 0.48 11.42 -20.15
N ALA A 967 0.63 10.10 -20.22
CA ALA A 967 0.89 9.43 -21.50
C ALA A 967 -0.28 9.53 -22.49
N SER A 968 -1.52 9.66 -22.00
CA SER A 968 -2.72 9.86 -22.83
C SER A 968 -2.66 11.12 -23.70
N ASN A 969 -1.89 12.12 -23.26
CA ASN A 969 -1.69 13.37 -23.99
C ASN A 969 -1.04 13.14 -25.36
N LEU A 970 -0.31 12.03 -25.56
CA LEU A 970 0.20 11.66 -26.89
C LEU A 970 -0.89 11.39 -27.93
N THR A 971 -2.16 11.25 -27.53
CA THR A 971 -3.25 10.87 -28.42
C THR A 971 -4.50 11.72 -28.23
N ASP A 972 -4.40 12.85 -27.51
CA ASP A 972 -5.54 13.72 -27.21
C ASP A 972 -5.84 14.75 -28.32
N ASN A 973 -4.90 14.93 -29.27
CA ASN A 973 -4.96 15.89 -30.36
C ASN A 973 -4.90 17.37 -29.87
N ASP A 974 -4.25 17.62 -28.74
CA ASP A 974 -3.82 18.93 -28.25
C ASP A 974 -2.28 19.05 -28.21
N PRO A 975 -1.64 19.78 -29.16
CA PRO A 975 -0.18 19.91 -29.17
C PRO A 975 0.41 20.70 -27.99
N ASN A 976 -0.43 21.26 -27.10
CA ASN A 976 0.00 21.98 -25.91
C ASN A 976 0.13 21.08 -24.67
N THR A 977 -0.50 19.90 -24.68
CA THR A 977 -0.31 18.88 -23.64
C THR A 977 0.91 18.01 -24.00
N ILE A 978 1.47 17.32 -23.00
CA ILE A 978 2.65 16.48 -23.21
C ILE A 978 2.52 15.19 -22.43
N TRP A 979 3.08 14.11 -22.97
CA TRP A 979 3.63 13.03 -22.17
C TRP A 979 5.05 13.40 -21.76
N HIS A 980 5.41 13.10 -20.52
CA HIS A 980 6.78 13.17 -20.03
C HIS A 980 7.00 12.02 -19.06
N THR A 981 8.12 11.31 -19.13
CA THR A 981 8.51 10.31 -18.12
C THR A 981 8.74 10.98 -16.77
N MET A 982 8.47 10.29 -15.68
CA MET A 982 8.60 10.80 -14.32
C MET A 982 9.94 11.54 -14.12
N TYR A 983 9.86 12.78 -13.65
CA TYR A 983 11.01 13.63 -13.32
C TYR A 983 10.92 14.21 -11.90
N SER A 984 9.72 14.29 -11.32
CA SER A 984 9.51 14.89 -10.00
C SER A 984 9.94 13.98 -8.85
N VAL A 985 9.78 12.65 -8.98
CA VAL A 985 10.03 11.71 -7.87
C VAL A 985 11.25 10.82 -8.11
N THR A 986 11.28 10.09 -9.22
CA THR A 986 12.41 9.20 -9.57
C THR A 986 12.70 9.30 -11.05
N VAL A 987 13.98 9.17 -11.42
CA VAL A 987 14.43 9.17 -12.82
C VAL A 987 14.88 7.76 -13.19
N ALA A 988 14.00 7.01 -13.85
CA ALA A 988 14.34 5.69 -14.37
C ALA A 988 15.22 5.81 -15.62
N LYS A 989 16.28 4.98 -15.71
CA LYS A 989 17.12 4.91 -16.91
C LYS A 989 16.34 4.33 -18.09
N TYR A 990 16.72 4.74 -19.30
CA TYR A 990 16.20 4.13 -20.54
C TYR A 990 16.33 2.60 -20.55
N PRO A 991 15.42 1.87 -21.25
CA PRO A 991 14.41 2.36 -22.19
C PRO A 991 13.08 2.79 -21.55
N HIS A 992 12.39 3.74 -22.19
CA HIS A 992 11.02 4.16 -21.86
C HIS A 992 10.08 3.80 -23.01
N TRP A 993 8.85 3.38 -22.75
CA TRP A 993 7.92 3.04 -23.82
C TRP A 993 6.46 3.35 -23.49
N VAL A 994 5.69 3.55 -24.56
CA VAL A 994 4.22 3.65 -24.52
C VAL A 994 3.62 2.64 -25.48
N ASP A 995 2.53 2.00 -25.05
CA ASP A 995 1.75 1.08 -25.88
C ASP A 995 0.45 1.75 -26.28
N LEU A 996 0.11 1.66 -27.56
CA LEU A 996 -1.05 2.30 -28.18
C LEU A 996 -1.99 1.24 -28.76
N ASP A 997 -3.29 1.41 -28.59
CA ASP A 997 -4.34 0.64 -29.25
C ASP A 997 -4.98 1.47 -30.38
N ALA A 998 -4.88 0.97 -31.62
CA ALA A 998 -5.51 1.61 -32.78
C ALA A 998 -7.04 1.37 -32.87
N GLY A 999 -7.59 0.61 -31.93
CA GLY A 999 -9.01 0.26 -31.76
C GLY A 999 -9.49 -0.91 -32.62
N GLU A 1000 -8.89 -1.10 -33.79
CA GLU A 1000 -9.11 -2.26 -34.65
C GLU A 1000 -7.82 -2.69 -35.36
N VAL A 1001 -7.82 -3.88 -35.94
CA VAL A 1001 -6.69 -4.33 -36.77
C VAL A 1001 -6.65 -3.48 -38.03
N LYS A 1002 -5.57 -2.70 -38.19
CA LYS A 1002 -5.32 -1.83 -39.33
C LYS A 1002 -4.08 -2.29 -40.09
N GLU A 1003 -3.99 -1.88 -41.35
CA GLU A 1003 -2.74 -1.98 -42.10
C GLU A 1003 -1.91 -0.71 -41.83
N ILE A 1004 -0.96 -0.83 -40.90
CA ILE A 1004 -0.19 0.30 -40.37
C ILE A 1004 1.04 0.50 -41.22
N LYS A 1005 1.17 1.67 -41.85
CA LYS A 1005 2.31 2.02 -42.72
C LYS A 1005 3.35 2.92 -42.05
N GLY A 1006 3.06 3.45 -40.86
CA GLY A 1006 3.97 4.31 -40.14
C GLY A 1006 3.32 5.03 -38.96
N PHE A 1007 3.98 6.08 -38.49
CA PHE A 1007 3.47 6.97 -37.45
C PHE A 1007 3.99 8.39 -37.65
N THR A 1008 3.31 9.36 -37.04
CA THR A 1008 3.88 10.67 -36.75
C THR A 1008 4.16 10.81 -35.26
N TYR A 1009 5.16 11.62 -34.93
CA TYR A 1009 5.56 11.94 -33.58
C TYR A 1009 5.90 13.42 -33.50
N LEU A 1010 5.17 14.16 -32.67
CA LEU A 1010 5.43 15.56 -32.38
C LEU A 1010 6.20 15.64 -31.06
N PRO A 1011 7.44 16.14 -31.05
CA PRO A 1011 8.11 16.48 -29.79
C PRO A 1011 7.29 17.49 -28.99
N ARG A 1012 7.51 17.59 -27.67
CA ARG A 1012 6.85 18.64 -26.86
C ARG A 1012 7.08 20.04 -27.45
N GLN A 1013 6.08 20.91 -27.37
CA GLN A 1013 6.16 22.26 -27.94
C GLN A 1013 6.56 23.34 -26.93
N ASN A 1014 6.52 23.02 -25.63
CA ASN A 1014 6.81 23.94 -24.52
C ASN A 1014 8.24 23.82 -23.95
N GLY A 1015 9.15 23.07 -24.56
CA GLY A 1015 10.51 22.87 -24.05
C GLY A 1015 11.34 21.85 -24.84
N ASN A 1016 12.50 21.46 -24.29
CA ASN A 1016 13.38 20.45 -24.89
C ASN A 1016 13.76 19.28 -23.96
N ASN A 1017 13.38 19.35 -22.68
CA ASN A 1017 13.59 18.26 -21.74
C ASN A 1017 12.78 17.03 -22.16
N GLY A 1018 13.42 15.86 -22.17
CA GLY A 1018 12.81 14.60 -22.61
C GLY A 1018 12.76 14.40 -24.13
N ASN A 1019 13.30 15.32 -24.95
CA ASN A 1019 13.28 15.14 -26.41
C ASN A 1019 14.01 13.84 -26.81
N ILE A 1020 13.28 12.94 -27.46
CA ILE A 1020 13.76 11.62 -27.84
C ILE A 1020 14.75 11.72 -29.00
N LYS A 1021 15.86 10.97 -28.90
CA LYS A 1021 16.85 10.78 -29.96
C LYS A 1021 16.65 9.45 -30.65
N ASP A 1022 16.98 8.34 -30.00
CA ASP A 1022 16.86 7.00 -30.58
C ASP A 1022 15.54 6.34 -30.18
N TYR A 1023 14.91 5.62 -31.11
CA TYR A 1023 13.64 4.95 -30.87
C TYR A 1023 13.56 3.57 -31.54
N SER A 1024 12.63 2.73 -31.06
CA SER A 1024 12.20 1.51 -31.72
C SER A 1024 10.68 1.34 -31.68
N ILE A 1025 10.13 0.73 -32.73
CA ILE A 1025 8.72 0.39 -32.84
C ILE A 1025 8.56 -1.12 -32.84
N GLN A 1026 7.68 -1.64 -31.98
CA GLN A 1026 7.16 -3.00 -32.07
C GLN A 1026 5.66 -2.93 -32.34
N VAL A 1027 5.10 -4.01 -32.89
CA VAL A 1027 3.66 -4.14 -33.12
C VAL A 1027 3.15 -5.45 -32.54
N SER A 1028 1.86 -5.48 -32.25
CA SER A 1028 1.18 -6.65 -31.72
C SER A 1028 -0.26 -6.74 -32.22
N MET A 1029 -0.78 -7.97 -32.28
CA MET A 1029 -2.19 -8.24 -32.56
C MET A 1029 -3.06 -8.21 -31.30
N ASP A 1030 -2.46 -8.45 -30.12
CA ASP A 1030 -3.15 -8.66 -28.86
C ASP A 1030 -2.68 -7.74 -27.71
N GLY A 1031 -1.62 -6.96 -27.92
CA GLY A 1031 -1.04 -6.05 -26.93
C GLY A 1031 -0.20 -6.76 -25.86
N LYS A 1032 -0.08 -8.09 -25.93
CA LYS A 1032 0.63 -8.93 -24.95
C LYS A 1032 1.89 -9.53 -25.54
N GLU A 1033 1.78 -10.13 -26.71
CA GLU A 1033 2.91 -10.68 -27.46
C GLU A 1033 3.44 -9.64 -28.43
N TRP A 1034 4.65 -9.15 -28.15
CA TRP A 1034 5.32 -8.14 -28.96
C TRP A 1034 6.36 -8.79 -29.85
N GLY A 1035 6.21 -8.61 -31.17
CA GLY A 1035 7.17 -9.10 -32.14
C GLY A 1035 8.52 -8.37 -32.08
N THR A 1036 9.47 -8.79 -32.92
CA THR A 1036 10.72 -8.05 -33.12
C THR A 1036 10.43 -6.63 -33.63
N PRO A 1037 11.26 -5.62 -33.30
CA PRO A 1037 11.04 -4.25 -33.76
C PRO A 1037 10.89 -4.15 -35.28
N VAL A 1038 9.79 -3.57 -35.74
CA VAL A 1038 9.50 -3.34 -37.17
C VAL A 1038 10.17 -2.08 -37.70
N LYS A 1039 10.60 -1.18 -36.81
CA LYS A 1039 11.41 0.00 -37.15
C LYS A 1039 12.32 0.37 -35.99
N LYS A 1040 13.51 0.87 -36.30
CA LYS A 1040 14.40 1.59 -35.38
C LYS A 1040 14.93 2.82 -36.10
N GLY A 1041 15.23 3.88 -35.38
CA GLY A 1041 15.79 5.07 -35.99
C GLY A 1041 16.20 6.13 -34.98
N THR A 1042 16.65 7.25 -35.52
CA THR A 1042 17.10 8.42 -34.76
C THR A 1042 16.36 9.66 -35.25
N PHE A 1043 15.75 10.42 -34.36
CA PHE A 1043 15.11 11.68 -34.68
C PHE A 1043 16.11 12.83 -34.77
N ALA A 1044 15.86 13.77 -35.68
CA ALA A 1044 16.57 15.04 -35.74
C ALA A 1044 16.19 15.93 -34.53
N ASN A 1045 17.19 16.61 -33.94
CA ASN A 1045 17.01 17.49 -32.79
C ASN A 1045 16.34 18.83 -33.18
N ASN A 1046 15.02 18.81 -33.34
CA ASN A 1046 14.17 19.99 -33.55
C ASN A 1046 12.73 19.69 -33.12
N SER A 1047 11.90 20.73 -32.94
CA SER A 1047 10.50 20.62 -32.48
C SER A 1047 9.48 20.25 -33.56
N LYS A 1048 9.89 20.11 -34.83
CA LYS A 1048 8.96 19.80 -35.93
C LYS A 1048 8.38 18.39 -35.78
N GLU A 1049 7.18 18.17 -36.28
CA GLU A 1049 6.62 16.82 -36.38
C GLU A 1049 7.56 15.90 -37.18
N LYS A 1050 7.73 14.68 -36.69
CA LYS A 1050 8.51 13.62 -37.31
C LYS A 1050 7.56 12.64 -37.94
N ARG A 1051 7.69 12.40 -39.23
CA ARG A 1051 6.92 11.37 -39.95
C ARG A 1051 7.83 10.20 -40.28
N VAL A 1052 7.44 9.01 -39.83
CA VAL A 1052 8.22 7.78 -40.02
C VAL A 1052 7.36 6.74 -40.73
N LEU A 1053 7.86 6.22 -41.84
CA LEU A 1053 7.24 5.11 -42.57
C LEU A 1053 7.98 3.80 -42.30
N PHE A 1054 7.22 2.72 -42.17
CA PHE A 1054 7.75 1.37 -42.12
C PHE A 1054 8.20 0.93 -43.52
N ASP A 1055 9.13 -0.01 -43.57
CA ASP A 1055 9.67 -0.50 -44.85
C ASP A 1055 8.60 -1.21 -45.68
N LYS A 1056 7.61 -1.80 -45.00
CA LYS A 1056 6.35 -2.29 -45.56
C LYS A 1056 5.22 -2.07 -44.55
N PRO A 1057 3.97 -1.87 -44.99
CA PRO A 1057 2.84 -1.86 -44.08
C PRO A 1057 2.75 -3.18 -43.29
N VAL A 1058 2.38 -3.08 -42.02
CA VAL A 1058 2.23 -4.23 -41.13
C VAL A 1058 0.80 -4.28 -40.60
N LYS A 1059 0.22 -5.48 -40.62
CA LYS A 1059 -1.11 -5.70 -40.06
C LYS A 1059 -0.98 -5.83 -38.54
N ALA A 1060 -1.56 -4.91 -37.80
CA ALA A 1060 -1.50 -4.88 -36.34
C ALA A 1060 -2.67 -4.09 -35.76
N ARG A 1061 -2.93 -4.29 -34.47
CA ARG A 1061 -3.85 -3.46 -33.68
C ARG A 1061 -3.10 -2.57 -32.70
N TYR A 1062 -2.02 -3.10 -32.11
CA TYR A 1062 -1.26 -2.43 -31.08
C TYR A 1062 0.12 -2.02 -31.58
N ILE A 1063 0.62 -0.89 -31.09
CA ILE A 1063 1.95 -0.36 -31.36
C ILE A 1063 2.65 -0.02 -30.05
N ARG A 1064 3.90 -0.45 -29.89
CA ARG A 1064 4.79 -0.02 -28.81
C ARG A 1064 5.80 0.94 -29.39
N PHE A 1065 5.79 2.17 -28.89
CA PHE A 1065 6.80 3.18 -29.16
C PHE A 1065 7.78 3.21 -28.00
N THR A 1066 9.02 2.76 -28.24
CA THR A 1066 10.09 2.74 -27.23
C THR A 1066 11.10 3.83 -27.54
N ALA A 1067 11.28 4.75 -26.61
CA ALA A 1067 12.39 5.67 -26.55
C ALA A 1067 13.62 4.97 -25.96
N LEU A 1068 14.77 5.08 -26.64
CA LEU A 1068 16.03 4.40 -26.29
C LEU A 1068 17.09 5.37 -25.76
N SER A 1069 16.98 6.65 -26.11
CA SER A 1069 17.89 7.71 -25.64
C SER A 1069 17.26 9.10 -25.85
N SER A 1070 17.79 10.11 -25.14
CA SER A 1070 17.39 11.51 -25.30
C SER A 1070 18.42 12.32 -26.10
N GLN A 1071 18.01 13.47 -26.62
CA GLN A 1071 18.89 14.38 -27.37
C GLN A 1071 19.97 15.02 -26.50
N ASN A 1072 19.72 15.18 -25.20
CA ASN A 1072 20.63 15.84 -24.26
C ASN A 1072 21.37 14.85 -23.33
N GLY A 1073 21.18 13.54 -23.51
CA GLY A 1073 21.84 12.49 -22.73
C GLY A 1073 21.26 12.24 -21.34
N GLN A 1074 20.16 12.90 -20.98
CA GLN A 1074 19.40 12.63 -19.75
C GLN A 1074 18.50 11.41 -19.91
N ASP A 1075 18.05 10.81 -18.82
CA ASP A 1075 17.22 9.60 -18.81
C ASP A 1075 15.71 9.90 -18.92
N PHE A 1076 15.31 10.97 -19.62
CA PHE A 1076 13.90 11.37 -19.79
C PHE A 1076 13.39 11.20 -21.21
N ALA A 1077 12.13 10.80 -21.39
CA ALA A 1077 11.42 10.83 -22.66
C ALA A 1077 10.15 11.68 -22.57
N SER A 1078 9.81 12.42 -23.63
CA SER A 1078 8.62 13.27 -23.68
C SER A 1078 8.16 13.53 -25.10
N GLY A 1079 6.85 13.64 -25.35
CA GLY A 1079 6.28 14.03 -26.64
C GLY A 1079 4.92 14.72 -26.47
N ALA A 1080 4.51 15.52 -27.46
CA ALA A 1080 3.18 16.12 -27.48
C ALA A 1080 2.16 15.19 -28.14
N GLU A 1081 2.47 14.66 -29.33
CA GLU A 1081 1.53 13.84 -30.10
C GLU A 1081 2.20 12.63 -30.73
N LEU A 1082 1.44 11.56 -30.88
CA LEU A 1082 1.81 10.37 -31.61
C LEU A 1082 0.59 9.81 -32.35
N THR A 1083 0.60 9.93 -33.69
CA THR A 1083 -0.49 9.45 -34.54
C THR A 1083 -0.08 8.22 -35.34
N ILE A 1084 -0.93 7.21 -35.37
CA ILE A 1084 -0.76 6.02 -36.20
C ILE A 1084 -1.16 6.33 -37.65
N LEU A 1085 -0.28 6.04 -38.61
CA LEU A 1085 -0.60 6.13 -40.03
C LEU A 1085 -1.05 4.76 -40.54
N ALA A 1086 -2.35 4.64 -40.82
CA ALA A 1086 -2.95 3.46 -41.43
C ALA A 1086 -3.45 3.74 -42.86
N ASN A 1087 -3.75 2.66 -43.61
CA ASN A 1087 -4.42 2.74 -44.91
C ASN A 1087 -5.93 2.87 -44.81
#